data_AF-A0AB34KEA1-F1
#
_entry.id   AF-A0AB34KEA1-F1
#
_cell.length_a   1.000
_cell.length_b   1.000
_cell.length_c   1.000
_cell.angle_alpha   90.00
_cell.angle_beta   90.00
_cell.angle_gamma   90.00
#
_symmetry.space_group_name_H-M   'P 1'
#
loop_
_entity.id
_entity.type
_entity.pdbx_description
1 polymer ?
#
loop_
_entity_poly.entity_id
_entity_poly.type
_entity_poly.pdbx_seq_one_letter_code
_entity_poly.pdbx_strand_id
1 'polypeptide(L)'
;MAQAFPSQASDEEDIQIPDTMISAGVGQIQEALFSQSATKAPGADGIGFKALRLLWQWAEERIVALVQGCILTGYHPCVWKTAKGILLRKQGKPTYTAAKAYRVISLLSCLGKVVEKVVATWIASFCEKNEIFHTGQFGCRRRRGTSDAVAQLVAKVEGAWSKKRIALALLLDVKGAFDRVNKRQLLKRMIEVDGAGNIVRWVDSFLTDRQAMLVIDGRTGENRRIQAGLPQGSPVSPVLFVLSIGAMFGWLEDRHPSLQPMSFVDDIGLVIDCEYLNQGTRHLERIARDAIQWGTENKVEFEVSKTEAILFSRSRKVLQAAKDASVRIGELSFTIKQGATKWLGFWLDSKLSFKVHFENRMASAKGALQRVASLSRSNGGLSVNLMRRVIIAAVTSVAMYGSEIWWRGQMDRLEGLQLLLNSQARAITGLLKSTPLAFLREAACLPSARDLLDYRQTRYAVRALNADGDHPTHQLLPANFRLGELHRHDGATGQPSSIGWTKLEKTHRSFGGRLAQQIVKNVNYDTEYGFELPCKIASSIPVPLIRNHRYSEAPERLLPGHPRQLTIFVSATKDVSCGVGAAWRERHEWKTRTSSLGKYTTPADAALFAINMAVKDLPRLLNRADHCFANCDTVTAGNGRH
;
A
#
# COMPACT_ATOMS: atom_id res chain seq x y z
N MET A 1 13.99 29.11 -7.67
CA MET A 1 12.63 28.95 -8.26
C MET A 1 12.66 28.27 -9.62
N ALA A 2 13.39 28.77 -10.62
CA ALA A 2 13.45 28.14 -11.96
C ALA A 2 13.85 26.66 -11.97
N GLN A 3 14.73 26.22 -11.06
CA GLN A 3 15.09 24.80 -10.91
C GLN A 3 14.03 23.96 -10.15
N ALA A 4 13.15 24.59 -9.38
CA ALA A 4 12.09 23.93 -8.63
C ALA A 4 10.77 23.87 -9.41
N PHE A 5 10.56 24.82 -10.32
CA PHE A 5 9.39 24.96 -11.19
C PHE A 5 9.89 25.25 -12.61
N PRO A 6 10.19 24.23 -13.41
CA PRO A 6 10.71 24.41 -14.76
C PRO A 6 9.67 25.09 -15.68
N SER A 7 10.16 25.88 -16.64
CA SER A 7 9.33 26.46 -17.71
C SER A 7 9.14 25.44 -18.84
N GLN A 8 7.95 25.42 -19.45
CA GLN A 8 7.64 24.72 -20.70
C GLN A 8 7.03 25.71 -21.69
N ALA A 9 7.29 25.54 -22.99
CA ALA A 9 6.66 26.34 -24.04
C ALA A 9 5.14 26.14 -24.03
N SER A 10 4.39 27.23 -24.23
CA SER A 10 2.93 27.21 -24.34
C SER A 10 2.52 26.84 -25.76
N ASP A 11 2.11 25.59 -25.97
CA ASP A 11 1.46 25.17 -27.21
C ASP A 11 -0.04 25.51 -27.13
N GLU A 12 -0.40 26.71 -27.60
CA GLU A 12 -1.76 27.27 -27.65
C GLU A 12 -2.51 26.79 -28.91
N GLU A 13 -2.96 25.54 -28.88
CA GLU A 13 -4.02 25.04 -29.77
C GLU A 13 -5.24 24.70 -28.90
N ASP A 14 -6.42 25.19 -29.28
CA ASP A 14 -7.66 24.95 -28.53
C ASP A 14 -7.97 23.45 -28.40
N ILE A 15 -8.10 22.97 -27.16
CA ILE A 15 -8.52 21.60 -26.87
C ILE A 15 -10.04 21.62 -26.71
N GLN A 16 -10.76 20.93 -27.58
CA GLN A 16 -12.21 20.78 -27.45
C GLN A 16 -12.55 19.84 -26.29
N ILE A 17 -13.09 20.40 -25.20
CA ILE A 17 -13.49 19.65 -24.01
C ILE A 17 -14.98 19.26 -24.15
N PRO A 18 -15.37 18.00 -23.85
CA PRO A 18 -16.77 17.58 -23.88
C PRO A 18 -17.69 18.41 -22.96
N ASP A 19 -18.99 18.40 -23.24
CA ASP A 19 -20.00 19.09 -22.41
C ASP A 19 -20.58 18.24 -21.27
N THR A 20 -20.04 17.04 -21.05
CA THR A 20 -20.46 16.15 -19.96
C THR A 20 -20.18 16.78 -18.59
N MET A 21 -21.12 16.60 -17.65
CA MET A 21 -21.03 17.18 -16.32
C MET A 21 -21.34 16.17 -15.23
N ILE A 22 -20.66 16.31 -14.09
CA ILE A 22 -20.95 15.58 -12.86
C ILE A 22 -21.10 16.53 -11.68
N SER A 23 -21.92 16.17 -10.70
CA SER A 23 -22.11 16.93 -9.46
C SER A 23 -21.50 16.21 -8.26
N ALA A 24 -21.09 16.98 -7.24
CA ALA A 24 -20.65 16.43 -5.96
C ALA A 24 -21.80 16.44 -4.95
N GLY A 25 -22.06 15.29 -4.31
CA GLY A 25 -23.03 15.19 -3.22
C GLY A 25 -22.49 15.73 -1.89
N VAL A 26 -23.38 16.19 -1.01
CA VAL A 26 -23.02 16.73 0.33
C VAL A 26 -22.10 15.78 1.11
N GLY A 27 -22.43 14.48 1.15
CA GLY A 27 -21.63 13.48 1.85
C GLY A 27 -20.21 13.31 1.29
N GLN A 28 -20.02 13.47 -0.03
CA GLN A 28 -18.68 13.42 -0.65
C GLN A 28 -17.84 14.63 -0.25
N ILE A 29 -18.47 15.81 -0.16
CA ILE A 29 -17.82 17.05 0.26
C ILE A 29 -17.44 16.97 1.74
N GLN A 30 -18.36 16.45 2.57
CA GLN A 30 -18.10 16.19 3.99
C GLN A 30 -16.93 15.21 4.17
N GLU A 31 -16.93 14.08 3.46
CA GLU A 31 -15.82 13.12 3.52
C GLU A 31 -14.50 13.77 3.06
N ALA A 32 -14.52 14.57 2.00
CA ALA A 32 -13.35 15.28 1.50
C ALA A 32 -12.76 16.25 2.54
N LEU A 33 -13.60 16.92 3.33
CA LEU A 33 -13.18 17.82 4.41
C LEU A 33 -12.70 17.05 5.65
N PHE A 34 -13.47 16.08 6.13
CA PHE A 34 -13.23 15.39 7.41
C PHE A 34 -12.16 14.28 7.32
N SER A 35 -11.83 13.80 6.12
CA SER A 35 -10.71 12.87 5.91
C SER A 35 -9.33 13.53 6.02
N GLN A 36 -9.25 14.86 5.94
CA GLN A 36 -8.01 15.61 6.07
C GLN A 36 -7.63 15.78 7.54
N SER A 37 -6.34 15.64 7.90
CA SER A 37 -5.91 15.89 9.28
C SER A 37 -6.20 17.34 9.71
N ALA A 38 -6.83 17.48 10.89
CA ALA A 38 -7.18 18.79 11.47
C ALA A 38 -5.96 19.66 11.80
N THR A 39 -4.78 19.06 11.95
CA THR A 39 -3.52 19.75 12.29
C THR A 39 -2.61 20.01 11.08
N LYS A 40 -3.09 19.78 9.85
CA LYS A 40 -2.34 20.16 8.65
C LYS A 40 -2.09 21.67 8.62
N ALA A 41 -0.87 22.04 8.23
CA ALA A 41 -0.49 23.43 8.05
C ALA A 41 -1.35 24.12 6.97
N PRO A 42 -1.82 25.35 7.22
CA PRO A 42 -2.63 26.11 6.28
C PRO A 42 -1.80 26.66 5.11
N GLY A 43 -2.50 27.13 4.07
CA GLY A 43 -1.91 27.86 2.95
C GLY A 43 -1.59 29.32 3.29
N ALA A 44 -1.53 30.17 2.26
CA ALA A 44 -1.28 31.60 2.43
C ALA A 44 -2.43 32.34 3.16
N ASP A 45 -3.65 31.80 3.14
CA ASP A 45 -4.83 32.35 3.80
C ASP A 45 -4.86 32.12 5.33
N GLY A 46 -3.97 31.27 5.87
CA GLY A 46 -3.92 30.95 7.30
C GLY A 46 -5.08 30.07 7.81
N ILE A 47 -6.02 29.67 6.95
CA ILE A 47 -7.21 28.91 7.35
C ILE A 47 -6.89 27.41 7.35
N GLY A 48 -6.89 26.80 8.54
CA GLY A 48 -6.64 25.37 8.73
C GLY A 48 -7.91 24.49 8.71
N PHE A 49 -7.74 23.18 8.58
CA PHE A 49 -8.86 22.22 8.60
C PHE A 49 -9.64 22.21 9.92
N LYS A 50 -9.01 22.52 11.06
CA LYS A 50 -9.73 22.67 12.34
C LYS A 50 -10.79 23.79 12.25
N ALA A 51 -10.42 24.93 11.66
CA ALA A 51 -11.35 26.05 11.46
C ALA A 51 -12.46 25.70 10.47
N LEU A 52 -12.11 25.04 9.35
CA LEU A 52 -13.12 24.61 8.36
C LEU A 52 -14.14 23.60 8.93
N ARG A 53 -13.71 22.70 9.83
CA ARG A 53 -14.63 21.77 10.51
C ARG A 53 -15.58 22.47 11.48
N LEU A 54 -15.11 23.53 12.14
CA LEU A 54 -15.98 24.39 12.95
C LEU A 54 -16.96 25.15 12.04
N LEU A 55 -16.47 25.73 10.94
CA LEU A 55 -17.33 26.41 9.96
C LEU A 55 -18.39 25.47 9.38
N TRP A 56 -18.05 24.20 9.11
CA TRP A 56 -19.01 23.19 8.65
C TRP A 56 -20.20 23.06 9.61
N GLN A 57 -19.96 23.06 10.93
CA GLN A 57 -21.05 22.95 11.91
C GLN A 57 -22.03 24.14 11.89
N TRP A 58 -21.61 25.29 11.37
CA TRP A 58 -22.39 26.54 11.41
C TRP A 58 -22.91 26.98 10.05
N ALA A 59 -22.20 26.62 8.97
CA ALA A 59 -22.42 27.13 7.62
C ALA A 59 -22.13 26.06 6.55
N GLU A 60 -22.54 24.82 6.81
CA GLU A 60 -22.42 23.69 5.87
C GLU A 60 -22.87 24.05 4.46
N GLU A 61 -24.07 24.62 4.32
CA GLU A 61 -24.69 24.97 3.04
C GLU A 61 -23.80 25.87 2.17
N ARG A 62 -23.08 26.82 2.79
CA ARG A 62 -22.18 27.73 2.06
C ARG A 62 -20.95 27.01 1.54
N ILE A 63 -20.38 26.11 2.33
CA ILE A 63 -19.23 25.30 1.90
C ILE A 63 -19.67 24.36 0.77
N VAL A 64 -20.82 23.71 0.92
CA VAL A 64 -21.39 22.81 -0.09
C VAL A 64 -21.62 23.55 -1.40
N ALA A 65 -22.35 24.68 -1.37
CA ALA A 65 -22.66 25.47 -2.55
C ALA A 65 -21.39 25.96 -3.26
N LEU A 66 -20.38 26.40 -2.50
CA LEU A 66 -19.09 26.82 -3.05
C LEU A 66 -18.37 25.67 -3.76
N VAL A 67 -18.26 24.51 -3.11
CA VAL A 67 -17.59 23.33 -3.69
C VAL A 67 -18.33 22.83 -4.92
N GLN A 68 -19.66 22.72 -4.86
CA GLN A 68 -20.49 22.32 -6.00
C GLN A 68 -20.38 23.31 -7.15
N GLY A 69 -20.42 24.61 -6.88
CA GLY A 69 -20.22 25.66 -7.88
C GLY A 69 -18.88 25.51 -8.60
N CYS A 70 -17.79 25.25 -7.87
CA CYS A 70 -16.47 25.00 -8.47
C CYS A 70 -16.49 23.79 -9.42
N ILE A 71 -17.14 22.69 -9.03
CA ILE A 71 -17.20 21.47 -9.85
C ILE A 71 -18.08 21.67 -11.08
N LEU A 72 -19.29 22.24 -10.92
CA LEU A 72 -20.24 22.43 -12.01
C LEU A 72 -19.70 23.38 -13.09
N THR A 73 -19.10 24.50 -12.66
CA THR A 73 -18.49 25.47 -13.58
C THR A 73 -17.16 25.01 -14.15
N GLY A 74 -16.54 23.97 -13.57
CA GLY A 74 -15.19 23.55 -13.93
C GLY A 74 -14.13 24.59 -13.58
N TYR A 75 -14.33 25.36 -12.50
CA TYR A 75 -13.46 26.46 -12.12
C TYR A 75 -12.75 26.19 -10.79
N HIS A 76 -11.43 26.42 -10.77
CA HIS A 76 -10.64 26.49 -9.54
C HIS A 76 -10.34 27.96 -9.21
N PRO A 77 -10.84 28.50 -8.09
CA PRO A 77 -10.61 29.89 -7.69
C PRO A 77 -9.14 30.34 -7.67
N CYS A 78 -8.88 31.50 -8.25
CA CYS A 78 -7.54 32.10 -8.34
C CYS A 78 -6.86 32.27 -6.97
N VAL A 79 -7.63 32.62 -5.94
CA VAL A 79 -7.14 32.78 -4.56
C VAL A 79 -6.55 31.49 -3.96
N TRP A 80 -6.90 30.32 -4.51
CA TRP A 80 -6.36 29.03 -4.07
C TRP A 80 -5.14 28.57 -4.90
N LYS A 81 -4.81 29.27 -5.99
CA LYS A 81 -3.72 28.94 -6.91
C LYS A 81 -2.34 29.45 -6.48
N THR A 82 -2.27 30.16 -5.35
CA THR A 82 -1.01 30.65 -4.77
C THR A 82 -0.50 29.70 -3.70
N ALA A 83 0.65 29.07 -3.97
CA ALA A 83 1.28 28.11 -3.08
C ALA A 83 2.37 28.75 -2.22
N LYS A 84 2.34 28.47 -0.91
CA LYS A 84 3.48 28.75 -0.02
C LYS A 84 4.45 27.57 -0.04
N GLY A 85 5.56 27.72 -0.75
CA GLY A 85 6.61 26.72 -0.94
C GLY A 85 7.56 26.63 0.25
N ILE A 86 7.51 25.52 0.98
CA ILE A 86 8.40 25.22 2.11
C ILE A 86 9.52 24.27 1.65
N LEU A 87 10.77 24.60 1.98
CA LEU A 87 11.92 23.77 1.62
C LEU A 87 12.20 22.71 2.70
N LEU A 88 12.16 21.43 2.33
CA LEU A 88 12.57 20.32 3.18
C LEU A 88 13.90 19.75 2.69
N ARG A 89 14.87 19.60 3.59
CA ARG A 89 16.16 18.99 3.29
C ARG A 89 16.00 17.50 2.94
N LYS A 90 16.54 17.07 1.79
CA LYS A 90 16.68 15.65 1.46
C LYS A 90 17.82 15.07 2.30
N GLN A 91 17.55 14.00 3.04
CA GLN A 91 18.54 13.38 3.91
C GLN A 91 19.78 12.88 3.14
N GLY A 92 20.94 12.87 3.81
CA GLY A 92 22.17 12.26 3.32
C GLY A 92 22.80 12.94 2.10
N LYS A 93 22.49 14.21 1.84
CA LYS A 93 23.17 14.98 0.79
C LYS A 93 24.51 15.52 1.29
N PRO A 94 25.59 15.41 0.48
CA PRO A 94 26.94 15.83 0.88
C PRO A 94 27.00 17.34 1.14
N THR A 95 26.27 18.12 0.35
CA THR A 95 26.11 19.55 0.53
C THR A 95 24.66 19.96 0.28
N TYR A 96 24.24 21.03 0.96
CA TYR A 96 22.92 21.65 0.80
C TYR A 96 22.99 23.01 0.12
N THR A 97 24.04 23.24 -0.69
CA THR A 97 24.21 24.42 -1.54
C THR A 97 23.43 24.29 -2.86
N ALA A 98 23.25 23.07 -3.35
CA ALA A 98 22.50 22.81 -4.58
C ALA A 98 20.98 22.71 -4.33
N ALA A 99 20.16 23.36 -5.16
CA ALA A 99 18.69 23.33 -5.00
C ALA A 99 18.12 21.90 -5.04
N LYS A 100 18.73 20.99 -5.80
CA LYS A 100 18.35 19.57 -5.88
C LYS A 100 18.42 18.83 -4.53
N ALA A 101 19.12 19.39 -3.54
CA ALA A 101 19.22 18.86 -2.18
C ALA A 101 17.96 19.13 -1.32
N TYR A 102 17.01 19.93 -1.84
CA TYR A 102 15.75 20.23 -1.17
C TYR A 102 14.56 19.63 -1.93
N ARG A 103 13.47 19.38 -1.20
CA ARG A 103 12.14 19.10 -1.75
C ARG A 103 11.26 20.30 -1.42
N VAL A 104 10.58 20.84 -2.42
CA VAL A 104 9.64 21.95 -2.23
C VAL A 104 8.26 21.38 -1.94
N ILE A 105 7.68 21.70 -0.79
CA ILE A 105 6.31 21.34 -0.43
C ILE A 105 5.42 22.57 -0.60
N SER A 106 4.38 22.43 -1.41
CA SER A 106 3.37 23.47 -1.65
C SER A 106 2.29 23.42 -0.57
N LEU A 107 2.26 24.42 0.32
CA LEU A 107 1.12 24.66 1.19
C LEU A 107 0.06 25.45 0.44
N LEU A 108 -0.97 24.74 -0.05
CA LEU A 108 -2.17 25.28 -0.69
C LEU A 108 -3.28 25.54 0.34
N SER A 109 -4.25 26.39 -0.02
CA SER A 109 -5.46 26.67 0.76
C SER A 109 -6.16 25.37 1.18
N CYS A 110 -6.54 25.28 2.45
CA CYS A 110 -7.24 24.10 2.96
C CYS A 110 -8.62 23.92 2.31
N LEU A 111 -9.31 25.01 1.95
CA LEU A 111 -10.61 24.95 1.30
C LEU A 111 -10.46 24.51 -0.16
N GLY A 112 -9.47 25.02 -0.88
CA GLY A 112 -9.10 24.53 -2.22
C GLY A 112 -8.79 23.02 -2.21
N LYS A 113 -8.07 22.55 -1.18
CA LYS A 113 -7.80 21.12 -0.99
C LYS A 113 -9.04 20.25 -0.79
N VAL A 114 -10.16 20.80 -0.30
CA VAL A 114 -11.45 20.08 -0.25
C VAL A 114 -11.94 19.82 -1.66
N VAL A 115 -11.97 20.84 -2.52
CA VAL A 115 -12.37 20.70 -3.93
C VAL A 115 -11.43 19.74 -4.67
N GLU A 116 -10.11 19.92 -4.51
CA GLU A 116 -9.10 19.00 -5.07
C GLU A 116 -9.36 17.56 -4.63
N LYS A 117 -9.73 17.32 -3.37
CA LYS A 117 -9.99 15.98 -2.84
C LYS A 117 -11.27 15.37 -3.41
N VAL A 118 -12.32 16.16 -3.63
CA VAL A 118 -13.54 15.73 -4.33
C VAL A 118 -13.21 15.29 -5.75
N VAL A 119 -12.51 16.15 -6.52
CA VAL A 119 -12.08 15.85 -7.90
C VAL A 119 -11.19 14.61 -7.94
N ALA A 120 -10.19 14.52 -7.07
CA ALA A 120 -9.28 13.38 -7.00
C ALA A 120 -10.01 12.07 -6.74
N THR A 121 -11.02 12.10 -5.86
CA THR A 121 -11.82 10.92 -5.51
C THR A 121 -12.71 10.50 -6.68
N TRP A 122 -13.28 11.45 -7.40
CA TRP A 122 -14.04 11.20 -8.62
C TRP A 122 -13.16 10.58 -9.71
N ILE A 123 -12.04 11.22 -10.06
CA ILE A 123 -11.09 10.71 -11.08
C ILE A 123 -10.63 9.30 -10.72
N ALA A 124 -10.22 9.07 -9.47
CA ALA A 124 -9.79 7.76 -9.04
C ALA A 124 -10.91 6.72 -9.18
N SER A 125 -12.14 7.04 -8.79
CA SER A 125 -13.27 6.11 -8.89
C SER A 125 -13.66 5.82 -10.34
N PHE A 126 -13.60 6.84 -11.21
CA PHE A 126 -13.82 6.71 -12.65
C PHE A 126 -12.78 5.80 -13.30
N CYS A 127 -11.49 6.05 -13.02
CA CYS A 127 -10.40 5.24 -13.57
C CYS A 127 -10.39 3.79 -13.09
N GLU A 128 -10.77 3.55 -11.83
CA GLU A 128 -10.90 2.16 -11.32
C GLU A 128 -12.13 1.47 -11.93
N LYS A 129 -13.28 2.14 -12.03
CA LYS A 129 -14.52 1.57 -12.59
C LYS A 129 -14.39 1.20 -14.07
N ASN A 130 -13.68 2.01 -14.84
CA ASN A 130 -13.49 1.80 -16.28
C ASN A 130 -12.14 1.14 -16.61
N GLU A 131 -11.45 0.56 -15.61
CA GLU A 131 -10.19 -0.18 -15.79
C GLU A 131 -9.05 0.63 -16.49
N ILE A 132 -9.11 1.96 -16.42
CA ILE A 132 -8.12 2.87 -17.04
C ILE A 132 -6.76 2.76 -16.34
N PHE A 133 -6.75 2.53 -15.02
CA PHE A 133 -5.49 2.35 -14.31
C PHE A 133 -4.89 0.97 -14.55
N HIS A 134 -3.80 0.96 -15.31
CA HIS A 134 -2.99 -0.22 -15.56
C HIS A 134 -2.75 -1.06 -14.29
N THR A 135 -2.94 -2.38 -14.40
CA THR A 135 -2.87 -3.31 -13.25
C THR A 135 -1.50 -3.31 -12.57
N GLY A 136 -0.43 -3.02 -13.32
CA GLY A 136 0.93 -2.83 -12.83
C GLY A 136 1.19 -1.54 -12.05
N GLN A 137 0.25 -0.59 -11.99
CA GLN A 137 0.36 0.57 -11.12
C GLN A 137 -0.17 0.26 -9.72
N PHE A 138 0.67 0.45 -8.71
CA PHE A 138 0.35 0.25 -7.28
C PHE A 138 0.29 1.56 -6.50
N GLY A 139 1.01 2.59 -6.96
CA GLY A 139 1.04 3.90 -6.32
C GLY A 139 -0.27 4.65 -6.50
N CYS A 140 -0.65 5.43 -5.48
CA CYS A 140 -1.82 6.31 -5.48
C CYS A 140 -3.19 5.64 -5.74
N ARG A 141 -3.23 4.31 -5.68
CA ARG A 141 -4.46 3.52 -5.79
C ARG A 141 -4.88 2.96 -4.45
N ARG A 142 -6.19 2.81 -4.25
CA ARG A 142 -6.74 2.29 -2.99
C ARG A 142 -6.36 0.82 -2.82
N ARG A 143 -6.11 0.40 -1.57
CA ARG A 143 -5.82 -1.00 -1.18
C ARG A 143 -4.54 -1.62 -1.78
N ARG A 144 -3.72 -0.84 -2.50
CA ARG A 144 -2.43 -1.24 -3.06
C ARG A 144 -1.28 -0.59 -2.30
N GLY A 145 -0.20 -1.33 -2.07
CA GLY A 145 1.00 -0.83 -1.39
C GLY A 145 2.29 -1.26 -2.08
N THR A 146 3.42 -0.72 -1.61
CA THR A 146 4.77 -1.09 -2.11
C THR A 146 5.05 -2.59 -1.99
N SER A 147 4.56 -3.21 -0.91
CA SER A 147 4.68 -4.65 -0.69
C SER A 147 3.93 -5.46 -1.76
N ASP A 148 2.87 -4.92 -2.35
CA ASP A 148 2.10 -5.61 -3.39
C ASP A 148 2.85 -5.63 -4.72
N ALA A 149 3.47 -4.51 -5.09
CA ALA A 149 4.36 -4.43 -6.24
C ALA A 149 5.57 -5.38 -6.11
N VAL A 150 6.20 -5.41 -4.93
CA VAL A 150 7.33 -6.32 -4.68
C VAL A 150 6.88 -7.78 -4.64
N ALA A 151 5.69 -8.08 -4.13
CA ALA A 151 5.13 -9.43 -4.16
C ALA A 151 4.89 -9.92 -5.60
N GLN A 152 4.41 -9.05 -6.51
CA GLN A 152 4.31 -9.35 -7.94
C GLN A 152 5.67 -9.66 -8.57
N LEU A 153 6.68 -8.82 -8.28
CA LEU A 153 8.05 -9.04 -8.75
C LEU A 153 8.55 -10.41 -8.30
N VAL A 154 8.41 -10.74 -7.02
CA VAL A 154 8.85 -12.02 -6.45
C VAL A 154 8.11 -13.18 -7.11
N ALA A 155 6.81 -13.07 -7.34
CA ALA A 155 6.02 -14.11 -8.00
C ALA A 155 6.44 -14.32 -9.46
N LYS A 156 6.65 -13.24 -10.23
CA LYS A 156 7.15 -13.29 -11.62
C LYS A 156 8.53 -13.95 -11.69
N VAL A 157 9.44 -13.56 -10.82
CA VAL A 157 10.80 -14.13 -10.75
C VAL A 157 10.76 -15.61 -10.36
N GLU A 158 10.00 -15.98 -9.33
CA GLU A 158 9.89 -17.38 -8.92
C GLU A 158 9.17 -18.24 -9.97
N GLY A 159 8.22 -17.67 -10.71
CA GLY A 159 7.58 -18.29 -11.88
C GLY A 159 8.55 -18.50 -13.05
N ALA A 160 9.48 -17.57 -13.29
CA ALA A 160 10.55 -17.78 -14.27
C ALA A 160 11.47 -18.94 -13.84
N TRP A 161 11.87 -18.96 -12.57
CA TRP A 161 12.73 -20.02 -12.04
C TRP A 161 12.09 -21.40 -12.08
N SER A 162 10.77 -21.51 -11.86
CA SER A 162 10.08 -22.82 -11.96
C SER A 162 10.13 -23.37 -13.38
N LYS A 163 10.18 -22.51 -14.39
CA LYS A 163 10.37 -22.83 -15.82
C LYS A 163 11.84 -22.96 -16.23
N LYS A 164 12.77 -23.01 -15.26
CA LYS A 164 14.24 -23.01 -15.49
C LYS A 164 14.75 -21.79 -16.28
N ARG A 165 13.99 -20.70 -16.30
CA ARG A 165 14.33 -19.41 -16.93
C ARG A 165 14.96 -18.48 -15.89
N ILE A 166 15.52 -17.37 -16.38
CA ILE A 166 15.99 -16.25 -15.56
C ILE A 166 15.04 -15.06 -15.72
N ALA A 167 15.11 -14.11 -14.79
CA ALA A 167 14.37 -12.86 -14.90
C ALA A 167 15.33 -11.68 -14.82
N LEU A 168 15.04 -10.62 -15.58
CA LEU A 168 15.73 -9.35 -15.47
C LEU A 168 14.73 -8.24 -15.20
N ALA A 169 15.15 -7.23 -14.46
CA ALA A 169 14.40 -6.02 -14.22
C ALA A 169 15.22 -4.80 -14.59
N LEU A 170 14.57 -3.83 -15.22
CA LEU A 170 15.11 -2.48 -15.42
C LEU A 170 14.31 -1.50 -14.55
N LEU A 171 15.00 -0.85 -13.62
CA LEU A 171 14.40 0.14 -12.73
C LEU A 171 14.60 1.53 -13.32
N LEU A 172 13.51 2.24 -13.62
CA LEU A 172 13.51 3.59 -14.18
C LEU A 172 12.97 4.58 -13.14
N ASP A 173 13.54 5.78 -13.12
CA ASP A 173 13.13 6.92 -12.29
C ASP A 173 12.67 8.05 -13.22
N VAL A 174 11.46 8.57 -13.01
CA VAL A 174 10.95 9.69 -13.81
C VAL A 174 11.58 11.00 -13.31
N LYS A 175 12.29 11.69 -14.20
CA LYS A 175 13.00 12.91 -13.85
C LYS A 175 12.02 14.03 -13.54
N GLY A 176 12.00 14.47 -12.28
CA GLY A 176 11.11 15.56 -11.87
C GLY A 176 9.63 15.25 -12.08
N ALA A 177 9.22 14.01 -11.81
CA ALA A 177 7.88 13.45 -12.00
C ALA A 177 6.72 14.48 -11.93
N PHE A 178 6.42 14.98 -10.72
CA PHE A 178 5.35 15.97 -10.54
C PHE A 178 5.67 17.30 -11.22
N ASP A 179 6.90 17.80 -11.09
CA ASP A 179 7.28 19.15 -11.49
C ASP A 179 7.30 19.36 -13.03
N ARG A 180 7.20 18.27 -13.80
CA ARG A 180 7.34 18.30 -15.27
C ARG A 180 6.15 17.75 -16.06
N VAL A 181 5.08 17.32 -15.38
CA VAL A 181 3.85 16.91 -16.08
C VAL A 181 3.39 18.04 -17.00
N ASN A 182 3.18 17.70 -18.26
CA ASN A 182 2.73 18.63 -19.28
C ASN A 182 1.20 18.76 -19.24
N LYS A 183 0.69 19.98 -19.09
CA LYS A 183 -0.76 20.26 -18.98
C LYS A 183 -1.52 19.74 -20.21
N ARG A 184 -1.06 20.06 -21.42
CA ARG A 184 -1.71 19.69 -22.68
C ARG A 184 -1.85 18.19 -22.83
N GLN A 185 -0.77 17.43 -22.62
CA GLN A 185 -0.80 15.97 -22.70
C GLN A 185 -1.71 15.34 -21.65
N LEU A 186 -1.73 15.87 -20.42
CA LEU A 186 -2.64 15.41 -19.38
C LEU A 186 -4.11 15.64 -19.77
N LEU A 187 -4.46 16.82 -20.29
CA LEU A 187 -5.83 17.13 -20.70
C LEU A 187 -6.28 16.28 -21.88
N LYS A 188 -5.42 16.10 -22.90
CA LYS A 188 -5.68 15.15 -24.01
C LYS A 188 -5.95 13.75 -23.47
N ARG A 189 -5.10 13.27 -22.56
CA ARG A 189 -5.30 11.95 -21.94
C ARG A 189 -6.62 11.85 -21.18
N MET A 190 -7.04 12.88 -20.47
CA MET A 190 -8.33 12.88 -19.77
C MET A 190 -9.52 12.82 -20.74
N ILE A 191 -9.40 13.44 -21.92
CA ILE A 191 -10.43 13.40 -22.97
C ILE A 191 -10.46 12.03 -23.65
N GLU A 192 -9.29 11.46 -23.99
CA GLU A 192 -9.16 10.13 -24.60
C GLU A 192 -9.78 9.00 -23.78
N VAL A 193 -9.85 9.17 -22.45
CA VAL A 193 -10.45 8.19 -21.54
C VAL A 193 -11.89 8.54 -21.15
N ASP A 194 -12.54 9.42 -21.91
CA ASP A 194 -13.92 9.88 -21.72
C ASP A 194 -14.17 10.54 -20.35
N GLY A 195 -13.20 11.30 -19.86
CA GLY A 195 -13.34 12.09 -18.64
C GLY A 195 -14.46 13.14 -18.75
N ALA A 196 -15.17 13.38 -17.64
CA ALA A 196 -16.25 14.36 -17.60
C ALA A 196 -15.74 15.77 -17.90
N GLY A 197 -16.41 16.45 -18.82
CA GLY A 197 -16.02 17.76 -19.33
C GLY A 197 -15.78 18.82 -18.26
N ASN A 198 -16.67 18.92 -17.27
CA ASN A 198 -16.49 19.87 -16.17
C ASN A 198 -15.28 19.55 -15.28
N ILE A 199 -14.91 18.28 -15.15
CA ILE A 199 -13.70 17.86 -14.42
C ILE A 199 -12.44 18.15 -15.24
N VAL A 200 -12.47 17.94 -16.55
CA VAL A 200 -11.36 18.33 -17.45
C VAL A 200 -11.15 19.85 -17.41
N ARG A 201 -12.22 20.64 -17.51
CA ARG A 201 -12.19 22.11 -17.33
C ARG A 201 -11.64 22.52 -15.97
N TRP A 202 -12.06 21.83 -14.91
CA TRP A 202 -11.54 22.10 -13.57
C TRP A 202 -10.03 21.83 -13.46
N VAL A 203 -9.53 20.74 -14.04
CA VAL A 203 -8.10 20.42 -14.05
C VAL A 203 -7.33 21.46 -14.87
N ASP A 204 -7.87 21.88 -16.01
CA ASP A 204 -7.28 22.96 -16.80
C ASP A 204 -7.19 24.27 -16.00
N SER A 205 -8.29 24.66 -15.34
CA SER A 205 -8.33 25.83 -14.45
C SER A 205 -7.34 25.70 -13.30
N PHE A 206 -7.29 24.54 -12.64
CA PHE A 206 -6.37 24.25 -11.53
C PHE A 206 -4.90 24.41 -11.92
N LEU A 207 -4.52 24.01 -13.14
CA LEU A 207 -3.14 24.06 -13.61
C LEU A 207 -2.72 25.40 -14.23
N THR A 208 -3.69 26.27 -14.54
CA THR A 208 -3.48 27.56 -15.20
C THR A 208 -3.32 28.71 -14.22
N ASP A 209 -2.39 29.64 -14.50
CA ASP A 209 -2.10 30.85 -13.71
C ASP A 209 -1.76 30.60 -12.24
N ARG A 210 -1.04 29.51 -11.99
CA ARG A 210 -0.53 29.20 -10.64
C ARG A 210 0.64 30.10 -10.28
N GLN A 211 0.72 30.41 -8.99
CA GLN A 211 1.83 31.16 -8.41
C GLN A 211 2.42 30.39 -7.22
N ALA A 212 3.70 30.62 -6.94
CA ALA A 212 4.31 30.20 -5.68
C ALA A 212 5.26 31.26 -5.15
N MET A 213 5.35 31.30 -3.82
CA MET A 213 6.35 32.02 -3.04
C MET A 213 7.20 31.01 -2.27
N LEU A 214 8.49 31.24 -2.12
CA LEU A 214 9.34 30.41 -1.26
C LEU A 214 9.43 31.01 0.13
N VAL A 215 9.38 30.17 1.16
CA VAL A 215 9.61 30.59 2.54
C VAL A 215 10.85 29.89 3.08
N ILE A 216 11.83 30.71 3.43
CA ILE A 216 13.15 30.28 3.93
C ILE A 216 13.38 31.00 5.25
N ASP A 217 13.59 30.25 6.33
CA ASP A 217 13.84 30.78 7.67
C ASP A 217 12.84 31.87 8.11
N GLY A 218 11.55 31.61 7.83
CA GLY A 218 10.44 32.52 8.14
C GLY A 218 10.29 33.71 7.20
N ARG A 219 11.27 33.97 6.32
CA ARG A 219 11.23 35.04 5.33
C ARG A 219 10.53 34.57 4.07
N THR A 220 9.60 35.39 3.60
CA THR A 220 8.80 35.13 2.42
C THR A 220 9.41 35.82 1.22
N GLY A 221 9.71 35.05 0.17
CA GLY A 221 10.16 35.59 -1.11
C GLY A 221 9.01 36.07 -2.00
N GLU A 222 9.37 36.63 -3.14
CA GLU A 222 8.42 37.12 -4.15
C GLU A 222 7.52 35.99 -4.71
N ASN A 223 6.29 36.36 -5.07
CA ASN A 223 5.42 35.50 -5.87
C ASN A 223 5.98 35.35 -7.28
N ARG A 224 6.05 34.12 -7.78
CA ARG A 224 6.40 33.82 -9.17
C ARG A 224 5.39 32.88 -9.81
N ARG A 225 5.14 33.10 -11.10
CA ARG A 225 4.27 32.23 -11.91
C ARG A 225 4.92 30.86 -12.07
N ILE A 226 4.12 29.81 -11.94
CA ILE A 226 4.50 28.42 -12.22
C ILE A 226 3.87 28.02 -13.55
N GLN A 227 4.72 27.58 -14.49
CA GLN A 227 4.28 27.26 -15.85
C GLN A 227 4.04 25.77 -16.10
N ALA A 228 4.63 24.86 -15.31
CA ALA A 228 4.54 23.42 -15.53
C ALA A 228 4.36 22.62 -14.23
N GLY A 229 3.98 21.36 -14.41
CA GLY A 229 3.92 20.37 -13.33
C GLY A 229 2.72 20.46 -12.40
N LEU A 230 2.62 19.47 -11.53
CA LEU A 230 1.58 19.29 -10.54
C LEU A 230 2.09 19.73 -9.16
N PRO A 231 1.33 20.49 -8.35
CA PRO A 231 1.79 20.93 -7.03
C PRO A 231 2.10 19.75 -6.08
N GLN A 232 3.28 19.76 -5.45
CA GLN A 232 3.64 18.76 -4.43
C GLN A 232 2.91 19.05 -3.11
N GLY A 233 1.98 18.18 -2.71
CA GLY A 233 1.13 18.37 -1.51
C GLY A 233 -0.35 18.65 -1.83
N SER A 234 -0.69 18.76 -3.12
CA SER A 234 -2.06 18.75 -3.61
C SER A 234 -2.69 17.35 -3.50
N PRO A 235 -3.95 17.22 -3.07
CA PRO A 235 -4.69 15.96 -3.09
C PRO A 235 -4.95 15.37 -4.49
N VAL A 236 -5.02 16.20 -5.55
CA VAL A 236 -5.36 15.75 -6.91
C VAL A 236 -4.13 15.40 -7.74
N SER A 237 -2.98 16.04 -7.48
CA SER A 237 -1.73 15.74 -8.19
C SER A 237 -1.38 14.26 -8.32
N PRO A 238 -1.49 13.40 -7.29
CA PRO A 238 -1.05 12.02 -7.40
C PRO A 238 -1.87 11.19 -8.38
N VAL A 239 -3.19 11.40 -8.44
CA VAL A 239 -4.05 10.66 -9.38
C VAL A 239 -3.86 11.14 -10.82
N LEU A 240 -3.64 12.44 -11.02
CA LEU A 240 -3.33 13.00 -12.34
C LEU A 240 -1.99 12.51 -12.88
N PHE A 241 -0.96 12.42 -12.02
CA PHE A 241 0.34 11.88 -12.42
C PHE A 241 0.22 10.43 -12.90
N VAL A 242 -0.48 9.59 -12.12
CA VAL A 242 -0.69 8.18 -12.47
C VAL A 242 -1.49 8.03 -13.76
N LEU A 243 -2.53 8.85 -13.96
CA LEU A 243 -3.30 8.85 -15.21
C LEU A 243 -2.42 9.20 -16.40
N SER A 244 -1.51 10.18 -16.24
CA SER A 244 -0.60 10.61 -17.31
C SER A 244 0.39 9.53 -17.72
N ILE A 245 1.03 8.86 -16.76
CA ILE A 245 2.08 7.87 -17.08
C ILE A 245 1.52 6.48 -17.40
N GLY A 246 0.30 6.18 -16.94
CA GLY A 246 -0.27 4.84 -17.02
C GLY A 246 -0.41 4.29 -18.44
N ALA A 247 -0.64 5.15 -19.43
CA ALA A 247 -0.78 4.77 -20.84
C ALA A 247 0.48 4.13 -21.43
N MET A 248 1.66 4.51 -20.92
CA MET A 248 2.93 3.92 -21.34
C MET A 248 2.98 2.41 -21.12
N PHE A 249 2.38 1.92 -20.03
CA PHE A 249 2.47 0.51 -19.68
C PHE A 249 1.78 -0.39 -20.70
N GLY A 250 0.53 -0.06 -21.08
CA GLY A 250 -0.17 -0.79 -22.14
C GLY A 250 0.56 -0.70 -23.48
N TRP A 251 1.03 0.50 -23.85
CA TRP A 251 1.78 0.70 -25.10
C TRP A 251 3.07 -0.12 -25.18
N LEU A 252 3.75 -0.32 -24.05
CA LEU A 252 4.93 -1.17 -23.95
C LEU A 252 4.58 -2.67 -23.98
N GLU A 253 3.51 -3.09 -23.32
CA GLU A 253 3.05 -4.48 -23.31
C GLU A 253 2.63 -4.96 -24.71
N ASP A 254 1.94 -4.11 -25.48
CA ASP A 254 1.56 -4.39 -26.87
C ASP A 254 2.78 -4.70 -27.75
N ARG A 255 3.92 -4.03 -27.49
CA ARG A 255 5.19 -4.22 -28.22
C ARG A 255 6.06 -5.32 -27.62
N HIS A 256 5.92 -5.59 -26.33
CA HIS A 256 6.75 -6.54 -25.57
C HIS A 256 5.87 -7.45 -24.73
N PRO A 257 5.24 -8.50 -25.30
CA PRO A 257 4.27 -9.34 -24.58
C PRO A 257 4.82 -10.08 -23.34
N SER A 258 6.15 -10.25 -23.23
CA SER A 258 6.79 -10.87 -22.06
C SER A 258 7.06 -9.89 -20.90
N LEU A 259 6.91 -8.58 -21.16
CA LEU A 259 7.10 -7.52 -20.19
C LEU A 259 5.99 -7.54 -19.16
N GLN A 260 6.37 -7.35 -17.91
CA GLN A 260 5.47 -7.03 -16.83
C GLN A 260 5.93 -5.72 -16.18
N PRO A 261 5.29 -4.59 -16.50
CA PRO A 261 5.58 -3.32 -15.88
C PRO A 261 4.95 -3.27 -14.48
N MET A 262 5.72 -2.75 -13.53
CA MET A 262 5.29 -2.52 -12.16
C MET A 262 5.71 -1.12 -11.77
N SER A 263 4.83 -0.35 -11.15
CA SER A 263 5.17 0.99 -10.69
C SER A 263 4.55 1.33 -9.36
N PHE A 264 5.23 2.20 -8.63
CA PHE A 264 4.66 2.92 -7.51
C PHE A 264 4.88 4.41 -7.74
N VAL A 265 3.91 5.04 -8.41
CA VAL A 265 4.03 6.44 -8.86
C VAL A 265 5.20 6.57 -9.85
N ASP A 266 6.30 7.23 -9.47
CA ASP A 266 7.45 7.56 -10.31
C ASP A 266 8.54 6.47 -10.31
N ASP A 267 8.50 5.55 -9.34
CA ASP A 267 9.38 4.38 -9.30
C ASP A 267 8.83 3.29 -10.24
N ILE A 268 9.50 3.04 -11.36
CA ILE A 268 9.07 2.06 -12.39
C ILE A 268 10.03 0.88 -12.42
N GLY A 269 9.50 -0.34 -12.49
CA GLY A 269 10.22 -1.58 -12.70
C GLY A 269 9.66 -2.32 -13.90
N LEU A 270 10.49 -2.52 -14.92
CA LEU A 270 10.15 -3.24 -16.15
C LEU A 270 10.77 -4.64 -16.08
N VAL A 271 9.95 -5.67 -15.94
CA VAL A 271 10.40 -7.02 -15.61
C VAL A 271 10.13 -7.98 -16.76
N ILE A 272 11.14 -8.73 -17.19
CA ILE A 272 11.02 -9.78 -18.21
C ILE A 272 11.55 -11.11 -17.69
N ASP A 273 11.16 -12.20 -18.34
CA ASP A 273 11.79 -13.51 -18.18
C ASP A 273 12.33 -14.04 -19.51
N CYS A 274 13.53 -14.64 -19.48
CA CYS A 274 14.23 -15.12 -20.66
C CYS A 274 15.03 -16.39 -20.35
N GLU A 275 15.49 -17.10 -21.39
CA GLU A 275 16.31 -18.31 -21.23
C GLU A 275 17.77 -17.96 -21.04
N TYR A 276 18.24 -16.98 -21.83
CA TYR A 276 19.64 -16.60 -21.90
C TYR A 276 19.84 -15.13 -21.55
N LEU A 277 20.95 -14.86 -20.86
CA LEU A 277 21.28 -13.53 -20.35
C LEU A 277 21.40 -12.48 -21.47
N ASN A 278 22.12 -12.81 -22.54
CA ASN A 278 22.33 -11.94 -23.70
C ASN A 278 21.04 -11.63 -24.50
N GLN A 279 20.07 -12.55 -24.48
CA GLN A 279 18.75 -12.30 -25.04
C GLN A 279 17.99 -11.32 -24.15
N GLY A 280 18.02 -11.55 -22.84
CA GLY A 280 17.38 -10.71 -21.84
C GLY A 280 17.90 -9.27 -21.83
N THR A 281 19.22 -9.07 -21.85
CA THR A 281 19.81 -7.73 -21.90
C THR A 281 19.38 -6.99 -23.16
N ARG A 282 19.51 -7.60 -24.35
CA ARG A 282 19.06 -7.00 -25.63
C ARG A 282 17.56 -6.70 -25.65
N HIS A 283 16.74 -7.50 -24.96
CA HIS A 283 15.31 -7.22 -24.84
C HIS A 283 15.06 -6.00 -23.93
N LEU A 284 15.73 -5.91 -22.77
CA LEU A 284 15.64 -4.72 -21.93
C LEU A 284 16.10 -3.45 -22.64
N GLU A 285 17.13 -3.53 -23.50
CA GLU A 285 17.57 -2.38 -24.31
C GLU A 285 16.49 -1.89 -25.27
N ARG A 286 15.75 -2.81 -25.91
CA ARG A 286 14.61 -2.47 -26.78
C ARG A 286 13.47 -1.84 -25.97
N ILE A 287 13.12 -2.45 -24.84
CA ILE A 287 12.08 -1.92 -23.93
C ILE A 287 12.46 -0.51 -23.46
N ALA A 288 13.72 -0.28 -23.08
CA ALA A 288 14.18 1.04 -22.63
C ALA A 288 14.11 2.08 -23.75
N ARG A 289 14.49 1.72 -24.98
CA ARG A 289 14.37 2.60 -26.15
C ARG A 289 12.92 3.01 -26.38
N ASP A 290 12.02 2.04 -26.37
CA ASP A 290 10.60 2.27 -26.62
C ASP A 290 9.98 3.12 -25.49
N ALA A 291 10.36 2.88 -24.23
CA ALA A 291 9.93 3.71 -23.10
C ALA A 291 10.40 5.17 -23.23
N ILE A 292 11.65 5.40 -23.65
CA ILE A 292 12.20 6.74 -23.88
C ILE A 292 11.51 7.42 -25.07
N GLN A 293 11.21 6.67 -26.14
CA GLN A 293 10.46 7.18 -27.28
C GLN A 293 9.07 7.66 -26.83
N TRP A 294 8.32 6.79 -26.14
CA TRP A 294 7.01 7.13 -25.61
C TRP A 294 7.09 8.37 -24.71
N GLY A 295 8.10 8.42 -23.84
CA GLY A 295 8.35 9.58 -22.97
C GLY A 295 8.60 10.86 -23.76
N THR A 296 9.37 10.80 -24.85
CA THR A 296 9.64 11.96 -25.71
C THR A 296 8.37 12.49 -26.37
N GLU A 297 7.52 11.59 -26.89
CA GLU A 297 6.23 11.92 -27.51
C GLU A 297 5.24 12.52 -26.50
N ASN A 298 5.26 12.03 -25.25
CA ASN A 298 4.35 12.43 -24.17
C ASN A 298 4.95 13.46 -23.19
N LYS A 299 6.12 14.03 -23.50
CA LYS A 299 6.84 15.03 -22.68
C LYS A 299 7.18 14.53 -21.26
N VAL A 300 7.45 13.23 -21.11
CA VAL A 300 7.96 12.59 -19.89
C VAL A 300 9.44 12.25 -20.07
N GLU A 301 10.29 12.77 -19.18
CA GLU A 301 11.74 12.51 -19.21
C GLU A 301 12.14 11.53 -18.11
N PHE A 302 13.00 10.56 -18.44
CA PHE A 302 13.56 9.61 -17.47
C PHE A 302 14.94 10.07 -16.99
N GLU A 303 15.23 9.88 -15.71
CA GLU A 303 16.55 10.13 -15.14
C GLU A 303 17.45 8.91 -15.42
N VAL A 304 17.92 8.82 -16.67
CA VAL A 304 18.67 7.65 -17.17
C VAL A 304 19.87 7.32 -16.27
N SER A 305 20.51 8.33 -15.68
CA SER A 305 21.65 8.18 -14.76
C SER A 305 21.37 7.38 -13.48
N LYS A 306 20.10 7.29 -13.05
CA LYS A 306 19.66 6.49 -11.90
C LYS A 306 19.14 5.11 -12.28
N THR A 307 19.15 4.77 -13.57
CA THR A 307 18.64 3.49 -14.03
C THR A 307 19.48 2.36 -13.45
N GLU A 308 18.82 1.30 -12.98
CA GLU A 308 19.50 0.11 -12.47
C GLU A 308 18.95 -1.15 -13.13
N ALA A 309 19.84 -2.00 -13.63
CA ALA A 309 19.51 -3.31 -14.16
C ALA A 309 19.81 -4.40 -13.12
N ILE A 310 18.86 -5.29 -12.88
CA ILE A 310 18.97 -6.40 -11.92
C ILE A 310 18.74 -7.71 -12.63
N LEU A 311 19.60 -8.69 -12.38
CA LEU A 311 19.39 -10.09 -12.78
C LEU A 311 18.92 -10.91 -11.57
N PHE A 312 17.89 -11.71 -11.78
CA PHE A 312 17.43 -12.72 -10.84
C PHE A 312 17.66 -14.13 -11.37
N SER A 313 18.59 -14.85 -10.74
CA SER A 313 18.93 -16.23 -11.12
C SER A 313 19.45 -17.04 -9.93
N ARG A 314 19.14 -18.34 -9.92
CA ARG A 314 19.73 -19.31 -8.99
C ARG A 314 21.00 -19.97 -9.55
N SER A 315 21.27 -19.82 -10.84
CA SER A 315 22.42 -20.46 -11.51
C SER A 315 23.71 -19.68 -11.26
N ARG A 316 24.69 -20.31 -10.62
CA ARG A 316 26.01 -19.70 -10.38
C ARG A 316 26.73 -19.31 -11.68
N LYS A 317 26.57 -20.12 -12.74
CA LYS A 317 27.15 -19.83 -14.07
C LYS A 317 26.57 -18.54 -14.66
N VAL A 318 25.26 -18.37 -14.59
CA VAL A 318 24.61 -17.15 -15.12
C VAL A 318 24.97 -15.92 -14.29
N LEU A 319 24.99 -16.05 -12.95
CA LEU A 319 25.40 -14.96 -12.06
C LEU A 319 26.84 -14.53 -12.32
N GLN A 320 27.75 -15.47 -12.59
CA GLN A 320 29.13 -15.15 -12.92
C GLN A 320 29.23 -14.43 -14.27
N ALA A 321 28.52 -14.91 -15.30
CA ALA A 321 28.47 -14.26 -16.61
C ALA A 321 27.86 -12.84 -16.56
N ALA A 322 27.00 -12.58 -15.58
CA ALA A 322 26.36 -11.28 -15.42
C ALA A 322 27.28 -10.17 -14.92
N LYS A 323 28.47 -10.51 -14.39
CA LYS A 323 29.44 -9.51 -13.93
C LYS A 323 29.95 -8.64 -15.07
N ASP A 324 30.06 -9.22 -16.25
CA ASP A 324 30.57 -8.55 -17.46
C ASP A 324 29.44 -8.12 -18.41
N ALA A 325 28.17 -8.38 -18.03
CA ALA A 325 27.01 -8.04 -18.83
C ALA A 325 26.51 -6.62 -18.51
N SER A 326 26.05 -5.94 -19.54
CA SER A 326 25.41 -4.62 -19.43
C SER A 326 24.15 -4.51 -20.28
N VAL A 327 23.37 -3.47 -19.98
CA VAL A 327 22.22 -3.00 -20.74
C VAL A 327 22.55 -1.60 -21.24
N ARG A 328 22.50 -1.38 -22.55
CA ARG A 328 22.73 -0.07 -23.17
C ARG A 328 21.44 0.70 -23.40
N ILE A 329 21.42 1.95 -22.94
CA ILE A 329 20.30 2.89 -23.11
C ILE A 329 20.86 4.19 -23.68
N GLY A 330 20.60 4.43 -24.96
CA GLY A 330 21.27 5.49 -25.72
C GLY A 330 22.78 5.26 -25.74
N GLU A 331 23.54 6.27 -25.33
CA GLU A 331 25.01 6.20 -25.23
C GLU A 331 25.50 5.62 -23.90
N LEU A 332 24.60 5.46 -22.92
CA LEU A 332 24.96 4.98 -21.58
C LEU A 332 24.87 3.46 -21.49
N SER A 333 25.84 2.85 -20.81
CA SER A 333 25.90 1.41 -20.55
C SER A 333 25.80 1.15 -19.05
N PHE A 334 24.84 0.31 -18.64
CA PHE A 334 24.57 0.00 -17.24
C PHE A 334 24.93 -1.45 -16.97
N THR A 335 25.90 -1.68 -16.09
CA THR A 335 26.24 -3.05 -15.66
C THR A 335 25.11 -3.65 -14.83
N ILE A 336 24.94 -4.96 -14.95
CA ILE A 336 23.98 -5.67 -14.11
C ILE A 336 24.46 -5.65 -12.66
N LYS A 337 23.63 -5.13 -11.75
CA LYS A 337 23.95 -5.02 -10.33
C LYS A 337 24.14 -6.41 -9.71
N GLN A 338 25.29 -6.61 -9.09
CA GLN A 338 25.67 -7.87 -8.44
C GLN A 338 25.21 -7.95 -6.97
N GLY A 339 25.05 -6.79 -6.32
CA GLY A 339 24.59 -6.68 -4.93
C GLY A 339 23.08 -6.58 -4.81
N ALA A 340 22.60 -6.38 -3.58
CA ALA A 340 21.20 -6.09 -3.36
C ALA A 340 20.88 -4.65 -3.81
N THR A 341 19.86 -4.50 -4.63
CA THR A 341 19.38 -3.20 -5.12
C THR A 341 18.14 -2.76 -4.35
N LYS A 342 18.04 -1.49 -3.99
CA LYS A 342 16.90 -0.96 -3.25
C LYS A 342 15.80 -0.52 -4.21
N TRP A 343 14.63 -1.15 -4.13
CA TRP A 343 13.43 -0.75 -4.89
C TRP A 343 12.20 -0.77 -3.97
N LEU A 344 11.41 0.31 -3.99
CA LEU A 344 10.20 0.46 -3.15
C LEU A 344 10.42 0.22 -1.64
N GLY A 345 11.64 0.50 -1.16
CA GLY A 345 12.06 0.28 0.22
C GLY A 345 12.52 -1.15 0.55
N PHE A 346 12.56 -2.06 -0.43
CA PHE A 346 13.05 -3.42 -0.31
C PHE A 346 14.45 -3.55 -0.90
N TRP A 347 15.34 -4.29 -0.24
CA TRP A 347 16.64 -4.65 -0.81
C TRP A 347 16.54 -6.02 -1.47
N LEU A 348 16.71 -6.05 -2.79
CA LEU A 348 16.48 -7.21 -3.65
C LEU A 348 17.82 -7.70 -4.19
N ASP A 349 18.24 -8.89 -3.75
CA ASP A 349 19.40 -9.58 -4.32
C ASP A 349 18.98 -10.55 -5.43
N SER A 350 19.94 -10.98 -6.26
CA SER A 350 19.70 -11.85 -7.42
C SER A 350 19.04 -13.19 -7.11
N LYS A 351 19.11 -13.66 -5.86
CA LYS A 351 18.48 -14.92 -5.43
C LYS A 351 17.20 -14.68 -4.62
N LEU A 352 16.77 -13.43 -4.47
CA LEU A 352 15.68 -13.01 -3.59
C LEU A 352 15.83 -13.63 -2.19
N SER A 353 17.07 -13.61 -1.68
CA SER A 353 17.34 -14.05 -0.31
C SER A 353 16.70 -13.09 0.68
N PHE A 354 16.72 -11.78 0.43
CA PHE A 354 16.33 -10.71 1.35
C PHE A 354 17.21 -10.59 2.61
N LYS A 355 18.42 -11.16 2.60
CA LYS A 355 19.36 -11.07 3.74
C LYS A 355 19.74 -9.61 4.03
N VAL A 356 20.18 -8.88 3.01
CA VAL A 356 20.55 -7.45 3.12
C VAL A 356 19.34 -6.61 3.56
N HIS A 357 18.14 -6.95 3.09
CA HIS A 357 16.91 -6.27 3.52
C HIS A 357 16.69 -6.42 5.03
N PHE A 358 16.74 -7.67 5.52
CA PHE A 358 16.58 -7.96 6.93
C PHE A 358 17.65 -7.26 7.78
N GLU A 359 18.92 -7.35 7.41
CA GLU A 359 20.03 -6.72 8.13
C GLU A 359 19.84 -5.20 8.25
N ASN A 360 19.50 -4.53 7.14
CA ASN A 360 19.25 -3.09 7.12
C ASN A 360 18.05 -2.68 7.99
N ARG A 361 16.98 -3.49 8.00
CA ARG A 361 15.80 -3.24 8.85
C ARG A 361 16.09 -3.47 10.32
N MET A 362 16.85 -4.51 10.65
CA MET A 362 17.30 -4.78 12.01
C MET A 362 18.24 -3.69 12.52
N ALA A 363 19.19 -3.22 11.70
CA ALA A 363 20.06 -2.11 12.06
C ALA A 363 19.26 -0.82 12.32
N SER A 364 18.32 -0.49 11.43
CA SER A 364 17.44 0.67 11.58
C SER A 364 16.58 0.59 12.84
N ALA A 365 16.02 -0.59 13.12
CA ALA A 365 15.21 -0.84 14.30
C ALA A 365 16.04 -0.76 15.59
N LYS A 366 17.25 -1.34 15.62
CA LYS A 366 18.17 -1.21 16.77
C LYS A 366 18.52 0.25 17.04
N GLY A 367 18.81 1.04 16.00
CA GLY A 367 19.05 2.47 16.14
C GLY A 367 17.82 3.24 16.65
N ALA A 368 16.62 2.87 16.20
CA ALA A 368 15.38 3.44 16.74
C ALA A 368 15.19 3.07 18.22
N LEU A 369 15.43 1.81 18.59
CA LEU A 369 15.35 1.34 19.97
C LEU A 369 16.30 2.11 20.88
N GLN A 370 17.55 2.33 20.47
CA GLN A 370 18.53 3.10 21.25
C GLN A 370 18.05 4.52 21.54
N ARG A 371 17.45 5.19 20.56
CA ARG A 371 16.89 6.55 20.75
C ARG A 371 15.70 6.53 21.70
N VAL A 372 14.77 5.59 21.50
CA VAL A 372 13.52 5.51 22.28
C VAL A 372 13.76 4.99 23.70
N ALA A 373 14.75 4.10 23.92
CA ALA A 373 15.08 3.55 25.23
C ALA A 373 15.52 4.61 26.25
N SER A 374 15.93 5.80 25.79
CA SER A 374 16.17 6.94 26.70
C SER A 374 14.91 7.36 27.47
N LEU A 375 13.72 7.04 26.96
CA LEU A 375 12.43 7.37 27.54
C LEU A 375 11.95 6.35 28.60
N SER A 376 12.66 5.24 28.81
CA SER A 376 12.26 4.16 29.72
C SER A 376 12.93 4.21 31.10
N ARG A 377 13.36 5.39 31.56
CA ARG A 377 14.06 5.53 32.85
C ARG A 377 13.12 5.33 34.03
N SER A 378 13.60 4.64 35.06
CA SER A 378 12.84 4.29 36.26
C SER A 378 12.36 5.51 37.06
N ASN A 379 13.08 6.64 36.98
CA ASN A 379 12.64 7.94 37.50
C ASN A 379 12.29 8.88 36.35
N GLY A 380 11.00 9.15 36.16
CA GLY A 380 10.48 10.13 35.20
C GLY A 380 10.35 9.65 33.75
N GLY A 381 10.51 8.35 33.48
CA GLY A 381 10.24 7.76 32.17
C GLY A 381 8.76 7.58 31.84
N LEU A 382 8.48 7.14 30.62
CA LEU A 382 7.12 6.80 30.19
C LEU A 382 6.59 5.58 30.94
N SER A 383 5.27 5.52 31.14
CA SER A 383 4.63 4.31 31.65
C SER A 383 4.86 3.13 30.71
N VAL A 384 4.91 1.91 31.26
CA VAL A 384 5.13 0.66 30.50
C VAL A 384 4.20 0.56 29.28
N ASN A 385 2.92 0.93 29.44
CA ASN A 385 1.93 0.92 28.36
C ASN A 385 2.26 1.91 27.24
N LEU A 386 2.66 3.14 27.58
CA LEU A 386 3.05 4.14 26.58
C LEU A 386 4.35 3.73 25.89
N MET A 387 5.32 3.25 26.67
CA MET A 387 6.60 2.79 26.15
C MET A 387 6.42 1.62 25.16
N ARG A 388 5.54 0.67 25.50
CA ARG A 388 5.14 -0.42 24.59
C ARG A 388 4.55 0.11 23.29
N ARG A 389 3.63 1.08 23.34
CA ARG A 389 3.04 1.68 22.14
C ARG A 389 4.10 2.34 21.27
N VAL A 390 5.01 3.11 21.86
CA VAL A 390 6.10 3.77 21.13
C VAL A 390 7.04 2.74 20.50
N ILE A 391 7.44 1.71 21.24
CA ILE A 391 8.33 0.66 20.74
C ILE A 391 7.69 -0.14 19.59
N ILE A 392 6.42 -0.54 19.72
CA ILE A 392 5.72 -1.24 18.63
C ILE A 392 5.65 -0.34 17.38
N ALA A 393 5.30 0.93 17.57
CA ALA A 393 5.11 1.88 16.49
C ALA A 393 6.41 2.33 15.80
N ALA A 394 7.52 2.47 16.53
CA ALA A 394 8.77 3.06 16.04
C ALA A 394 9.91 2.05 15.84
N VAL A 395 9.84 0.88 16.47
CA VAL A 395 10.91 -0.13 16.44
C VAL A 395 10.41 -1.41 15.77
N THR A 396 9.34 -2.02 16.28
CA THR A 396 8.81 -3.29 15.73
C THR A 396 8.30 -3.11 14.32
N SER A 397 7.59 -2.01 14.03
CA SER A 397 7.12 -1.68 12.68
C SER A 397 8.26 -1.59 11.66
N VAL A 398 9.41 -1.04 12.06
CA VAL A 398 10.61 -0.88 11.22
C VAL A 398 11.27 -2.22 10.94
N ALA A 399 11.41 -3.07 11.96
CA ALA A 399 11.98 -4.41 11.82
C ALA A 399 11.10 -5.31 10.95
N MET A 400 9.78 -5.22 11.10
CA MET A 400 8.81 -6.09 10.42
C MET A 400 8.49 -5.67 8.98
N TYR A 401 9.02 -4.55 8.49
CA TYR A 401 8.69 -4.05 7.15
C TYR A 401 9.04 -5.09 6.07
N GLY A 402 8.02 -5.56 5.35
CA GLY A 402 8.14 -6.52 4.26
C GLY A 402 8.20 -7.99 4.68
N SER A 403 8.01 -8.30 5.97
CA SER A 403 8.05 -9.68 6.49
C SER A 403 7.01 -10.59 5.85
N GLU A 404 5.89 -10.03 5.41
CA GLU A 404 4.91 -10.70 4.57
C GLU A 404 5.52 -11.35 3.30
N ILE A 405 6.63 -10.81 2.78
CA ILE A 405 7.31 -11.28 1.57
C ILE A 405 8.57 -12.10 1.88
N TRP A 406 9.45 -11.58 2.74
CA TRP A 406 10.78 -12.16 2.94
C TRP A 406 10.81 -13.34 3.92
N TRP A 407 9.81 -13.48 4.80
CA TRP A 407 9.74 -14.56 5.76
C TRP A 407 9.47 -15.89 5.04
N ARG A 408 10.30 -16.90 5.25
CA ARG A 408 10.14 -18.24 4.66
C ARG A 408 10.52 -19.35 5.65
N GLY A 409 10.55 -19.03 6.95
CA GLY A 409 11.02 -19.94 7.99
C GLY A 409 12.53 -19.88 8.26
N GLN A 410 13.24 -18.83 7.83
CA GLN A 410 14.70 -18.75 8.00
C GLN A 410 15.07 -18.53 9.48
N MET A 411 15.76 -19.50 10.09
CA MET A 411 16.03 -19.51 11.54
C MET A 411 16.94 -18.35 11.99
N ASP A 412 17.94 -17.99 11.19
CA ASP A 412 18.83 -16.85 11.44
C ASP A 412 18.05 -15.53 11.62
N ARG A 413 17.00 -15.32 10.82
CA ARG A 413 16.15 -14.13 10.89
C ARG A 413 15.19 -14.18 12.07
N LEU A 414 14.66 -15.36 12.36
CA LEU A 414 13.77 -15.60 13.49
C LEU A 414 14.50 -15.28 14.80
N GLU A 415 15.70 -15.84 14.98
CA GLU A 415 16.55 -15.60 16.15
C GLU A 415 16.97 -14.13 16.24
N GLY A 416 17.41 -13.53 15.13
CA GLY A 416 17.79 -12.13 15.09
C GLY A 416 16.64 -11.20 15.53
N LEU A 417 15.42 -11.46 15.05
CA LEU A 417 14.23 -10.71 15.47
C LEU A 417 13.88 -10.97 16.95
N GLN A 418 13.95 -12.23 17.41
CA GLN A 418 13.67 -12.58 18.80
C GLN A 418 14.62 -11.86 19.77
N LEU A 419 15.90 -11.71 19.42
CA LEU A 419 16.87 -10.94 20.20
C LEU A 419 16.51 -9.45 20.28
N LEU A 420 16.01 -8.87 19.18
CA LEU A 420 15.49 -7.50 19.21
C LEU A 420 14.24 -7.39 20.10
N LEU A 421 13.28 -8.31 19.99
CA LEU A 421 12.09 -8.33 20.85
C LEU A 421 12.45 -8.46 22.34
N ASN A 422 13.47 -9.26 22.68
CA ASN A 422 13.97 -9.36 24.04
C ASN A 422 14.55 -8.02 24.54
N SER A 423 15.25 -7.31 23.66
CA SER A 423 15.80 -5.98 23.96
C SER A 423 14.69 -4.93 24.11
N GLN A 424 13.65 -5.02 23.28
CA GLN A 424 12.44 -4.21 23.39
C GLN A 424 11.70 -4.48 24.70
N ALA A 425 11.51 -5.74 25.09
CA ALA A 425 10.83 -6.11 26.32
C ALA A 425 11.50 -5.44 27.54
N ARG A 426 12.83 -5.45 27.57
CA ARG A 426 13.60 -4.77 28.63
C ARG A 426 13.43 -3.24 28.61
N ALA A 427 13.43 -2.63 27.43
CA ALA A 427 13.17 -1.19 27.31
C ALA A 427 11.72 -0.83 27.66
N ILE A 428 10.74 -1.72 27.43
CA ILE A 428 9.34 -1.50 27.80
C ILE A 428 9.17 -1.52 29.32
N THR A 429 9.79 -2.49 29.98
CA THR A 429 9.59 -2.72 31.42
C THR A 429 10.51 -1.89 32.30
N GLY A 430 11.67 -1.44 31.78
CA GLY A 430 12.70 -0.74 32.56
C GLY A 430 13.40 -1.63 33.59
N LEU A 431 13.17 -2.94 33.56
CA LEU A 431 13.71 -3.90 34.53
C LEU A 431 15.21 -4.18 34.29
N LEU A 432 15.87 -4.64 35.35
CA LEU A 432 17.32 -4.89 35.36
C LEU A 432 17.74 -5.94 34.32
N LYS A 433 18.98 -5.83 33.84
CA LYS A 433 19.56 -6.78 32.86
C LYS A 433 19.52 -8.23 33.34
N SER A 434 19.64 -8.45 34.65
CA SER A 434 19.59 -9.76 35.32
C SER A 434 18.20 -10.40 35.35
N THR A 435 17.14 -9.66 35.01
CA THR A 435 15.77 -10.20 35.04
C THR A 435 15.61 -11.32 33.99
N PRO A 436 15.07 -12.50 34.36
CA PRO A 436 14.84 -13.60 33.42
C PRO A 436 14.02 -13.17 32.19
N LEU A 437 14.42 -13.65 31.00
CA LEU A 437 13.80 -13.26 29.74
C LEU A 437 12.32 -13.66 29.64
N ALA A 438 11.92 -14.80 30.21
CA ALA A 438 10.54 -15.25 30.22
C ALA A 438 9.62 -14.21 30.89
N PHE A 439 10.00 -13.76 32.09
CA PHE A 439 9.27 -12.75 32.84
C PHE A 439 9.25 -11.39 32.11
N LEU A 440 10.38 -10.97 31.52
CA LEU A 440 10.44 -9.73 30.75
C LEU A 440 9.46 -9.71 29.58
N ARG A 441 9.36 -10.83 28.83
CA ARG A 441 8.48 -10.93 27.67
C ARG A 441 7.01 -10.89 28.06
N GLU A 442 6.66 -11.58 29.14
CA GLU A 442 5.32 -11.56 29.70
C GLU A 442 4.93 -10.16 30.19
N ALA A 443 5.78 -9.54 31.02
CA ALA A 443 5.56 -8.19 31.54
C ALA A 443 5.47 -7.12 30.44
N ALA A 444 6.25 -7.27 29.36
CA ALA A 444 6.19 -6.37 28.21
C ALA A 444 4.98 -6.64 27.28
N CYS A 445 4.26 -7.75 27.48
CA CYS A 445 3.18 -8.22 26.62
C CYS A 445 3.60 -8.23 25.13
N LEU A 446 4.78 -8.77 24.83
CA LEU A 446 5.27 -8.93 23.47
C LEU A 446 5.14 -10.39 23.01
N PRO A 447 4.53 -10.66 21.83
CA PRO A 447 4.48 -12.00 21.25
C PRO A 447 5.88 -12.50 20.85
N SER A 448 5.99 -13.79 20.53
CA SER A 448 7.24 -14.32 19.98
C SER A 448 7.50 -13.78 18.57
N ALA A 449 8.76 -13.85 18.14
CA ALA A 449 9.13 -13.47 16.78
C ALA A 449 8.40 -14.32 15.73
N ARG A 450 8.20 -15.61 15.99
CA ARG A 450 7.49 -16.52 15.08
C ARG A 450 6.04 -16.10 14.91
N ASP A 451 5.33 -15.88 16.02
CA ASP A 451 3.92 -15.49 16.00
C ASP A 451 3.72 -14.19 15.24
N LEU A 452 4.61 -13.20 15.42
CA LEU A 452 4.54 -11.94 14.68
C LEU A 452 4.73 -12.11 13.17
N LEU A 453 5.69 -12.94 12.78
CA LEU A 453 6.02 -13.17 11.37
C LEU A 453 4.90 -13.96 10.66
N ASP A 454 4.44 -15.04 11.31
CA ASP A 454 3.36 -15.87 10.79
C ASP A 454 2.05 -15.08 10.74
N TYR A 455 1.70 -14.32 11.81
CA TYR A 455 0.54 -13.44 11.81
C TYR A 455 0.56 -12.42 10.66
N ARG A 456 1.73 -11.82 10.39
CA ARG A 456 1.87 -10.83 9.32
C ARG A 456 1.71 -11.45 7.93
N GLN A 457 2.21 -12.67 7.72
CA GLN A 457 1.96 -13.40 6.48
C GLN A 457 0.51 -13.83 6.31
N THR A 458 -0.10 -14.39 7.36
CA THR A 458 -1.52 -14.80 7.33
C THR A 458 -2.41 -13.60 7.02
N ARG A 459 -2.17 -12.45 7.66
CA ARG A 459 -2.91 -11.21 7.36
C ARG A 459 -2.74 -10.75 5.91
N TYR A 460 -1.54 -10.88 5.35
CA TYR A 460 -1.29 -10.56 3.94
C TYR A 460 -2.04 -11.52 3.01
N ALA A 461 -1.98 -12.82 3.29
CA ALA A 461 -2.65 -13.86 2.52
C ALA A 461 -4.18 -13.71 2.55
N VAL A 462 -4.77 -13.48 3.72
CA VAL A 462 -6.21 -13.22 3.87
C VAL A 462 -6.63 -11.96 3.12
N ARG A 463 -5.83 -10.89 3.15
CA ARG A 463 -6.09 -9.68 2.37
C ARG A 463 -6.02 -9.96 0.87
N ALA A 464 -5.06 -10.77 0.42
CA ALA A 464 -4.93 -11.16 -0.98
C ALA A 464 -6.14 -11.98 -1.45
N LEU A 465 -6.61 -12.93 -0.63
CA LEU A 465 -7.76 -13.76 -0.95
C LEU A 465 -9.06 -12.93 -1.04
N ASN A 466 -9.24 -11.96 -0.13
CA ASN A 466 -10.39 -11.05 -0.12
C ASN A 466 -10.26 -9.83 -1.06
N ALA A 467 -9.19 -9.71 -1.83
CA ALA A 467 -9.09 -8.66 -2.83
C ALA A 467 -10.00 -8.99 -4.02
N ASP A 468 -10.48 -7.95 -4.71
CA ASP A 468 -11.33 -8.10 -5.90
C ASP A 468 -10.63 -9.00 -6.94
N GLY A 469 -11.37 -9.77 -7.73
CA GLY A 469 -10.81 -10.85 -8.56
C GLY A 469 -9.77 -10.39 -9.58
N ASP A 470 -9.88 -9.16 -10.06
CA ASP A 470 -8.96 -8.45 -10.96
C ASP A 470 -7.73 -7.86 -10.24
N HIS A 471 -7.74 -7.80 -8.91
CA HIS A 471 -6.67 -7.20 -8.14
C HIS A 471 -5.39 -8.06 -8.22
N PRO A 472 -4.21 -7.46 -8.52
CA PRO A 472 -2.99 -8.23 -8.73
C PRO A 472 -2.63 -9.14 -7.55
N THR A 473 -2.85 -8.70 -6.31
CA THR A 473 -2.54 -9.56 -5.14
C THR A 473 -3.42 -10.79 -5.06
N HIS A 474 -4.67 -10.73 -5.53
CA HIS A 474 -5.54 -11.91 -5.60
C HIS A 474 -4.96 -12.93 -6.58
N GLN A 475 -4.46 -12.44 -7.72
CA GLN A 475 -3.78 -13.23 -8.75
C GLN A 475 -2.44 -13.86 -8.29
N LEU A 476 -1.89 -13.46 -7.14
CA LEU A 476 -0.73 -14.13 -6.56
C LEU A 476 -1.06 -15.51 -6.02
N LEU A 477 -2.29 -15.72 -5.57
CA LEU A 477 -2.73 -17.00 -5.01
C LEU A 477 -2.93 -18.01 -6.14
N PRO A 478 -2.69 -19.32 -5.89
CA PRO A 478 -2.97 -20.36 -6.88
C PRO A 478 -4.42 -20.29 -7.37
N ALA A 479 -4.64 -20.50 -8.67
CA ALA A 479 -5.95 -20.32 -9.30
C ALA A 479 -7.03 -21.20 -8.65
N ASN A 480 -6.77 -22.50 -8.51
CA ASN A 480 -7.62 -23.45 -7.79
C ASN A 480 -7.69 -23.22 -6.27
N PHE A 481 -6.80 -22.42 -5.68
CA PHE A 481 -6.96 -22.02 -4.27
C PHE A 481 -7.95 -20.87 -4.13
N ARG A 482 -8.04 -19.96 -5.11
CA ARG A 482 -8.83 -18.72 -5.03
C ARG A 482 -10.14 -18.75 -5.82
N LEU A 483 -10.38 -19.79 -6.61
CA LEU A 483 -11.56 -19.94 -7.48
C LEU A 483 -12.40 -21.19 -7.19
N GLY A 484 -12.04 -21.99 -6.18
CA GLY A 484 -12.86 -23.12 -5.74
C GLY A 484 -12.97 -24.28 -6.75
N GLU A 485 -14.07 -25.04 -6.65
CA GLU A 485 -14.42 -26.20 -7.51
C GLU A 485 -14.69 -25.82 -8.98
N LEU A 486 -15.00 -24.55 -9.27
CA LEU A 486 -15.30 -24.03 -10.62
C LEU A 486 -14.17 -24.25 -11.65
N HIS A 487 -12.93 -24.53 -11.21
CA HIS A 487 -11.81 -24.86 -12.10
C HIS A 487 -11.26 -26.29 -11.95
N ARG A 488 -11.97 -27.20 -11.26
CA ARG A 488 -11.70 -28.65 -11.37
C ARG A 488 -12.39 -29.28 -12.57
N HIS A 489 -13.54 -28.74 -12.98
CA HIS A 489 -14.33 -29.24 -14.10
C HIS A 489 -14.13 -28.36 -15.34
N ASP A 490 -12.97 -28.51 -15.97
CA ASP A 490 -12.79 -28.52 -17.42
C ASP A 490 -11.28 -28.47 -17.70
N GLY A 491 -10.83 -29.20 -18.73
CA GLY A 491 -9.44 -29.20 -19.21
C GLY A 491 -8.92 -27.85 -19.74
N ALA A 492 -9.44 -26.72 -19.26
CA ALA A 492 -9.14 -25.36 -19.67
C ALA A 492 -8.10 -24.73 -18.75
N THR A 493 -6.84 -25.09 -18.99
CA THR A 493 -5.60 -24.31 -18.83
C THR A 493 -4.50 -25.27 -18.40
N GLY A 494 -3.50 -25.50 -19.26
CA GLY A 494 -2.40 -26.45 -19.03
C GLY A 494 -1.44 -26.08 -17.89
N GLN A 495 -1.92 -25.61 -16.74
CA GLN A 495 -1.15 -25.46 -15.51
C GLN A 495 -1.38 -26.69 -14.62
N PRO A 496 -0.32 -27.33 -14.08
CA PRO A 496 -0.49 -28.51 -13.24
C PRO A 496 -1.41 -28.21 -12.05
N SER A 497 -2.35 -29.11 -11.83
CA SER A 497 -3.29 -29.27 -10.71
C SER A 497 -2.61 -29.47 -9.34
N SER A 498 -1.52 -28.76 -9.09
CA SER A 498 -0.66 -28.96 -7.93
C SER A 498 -1.30 -28.31 -6.70
N ILE A 499 -2.20 -29.02 -6.03
CA ILE A 499 -2.68 -28.74 -4.65
C ILE A 499 -1.55 -28.78 -3.59
N GLY A 500 -0.29 -28.61 -3.98
CA GLY A 500 0.88 -28.75 -3.11
C GLY A 500 0.93 -27.79 -1.91
N TRP A 501 0.09 -26.77 -1.85
CA TRP A 501 -0.09 -25.95 -0.63
C TRP A 501 -0.86 -26.65 0.49
N THR A 502 -1.56 -27.75 0.23
CA THR A 502 -2.18 -28.57 1.29
C THR A 502 -1.13 -29.36 2.07
N LYS A 503 0.03 -29.63 1.46
CA LYS A 503 1.15 -30.33 2.08
C LYS A 503 1.95 -29.38 2.99
N LEU A 504 1.65 -29.40 4.28
CA LEU A 504 2.25 -28.50 5.27
C LEU A 504 3.67 -28.89 5.73
N GLU A 505 4.09 -30.12 5.43
CA GLU A 505 5.40 -30.68 5.80
C GLU A 505 6.58 -29.96 5.14
N LYS A 506 6.36 -29.32 3.98
CA LYS A 506 7.40 -28.64 3.21
C LYS A 506 6.95 -27.26 2.76
N THR A 507 7.84 -26.28 2.85
CA THR A 507 7.59 -24.92 2.33
C THR A 507 7.39 -24.95 0.82
N HIS A 508 6.29 -24.34 0.35
CA HIS A 508 5.98 -24.28 -1.08
C HIS A 508 7.00 -23.46 -1.88
N ARG A 509 7.27 -23.88 -3.12
CA ARG A 509 8.30 -23.27 -3.97
C ARG A 509 7.93 -21.89 -4.50
N SER A 510 6.66 -21.70 -4.87
CA SER A 510 6.13 -20.39 -5.31
C SER A 510 5.66 -19.54 -4.14
N PHE A 511 5.75 -18.22 -4.31
CA PHE A 511 5.23 -17.23 -3.37
C PHE A 511 3.73 -17.42 -3.08
N GLY A 512 2.90 -17.54 -4.11
CA GLY A 512 1.47 -17.79 -3.97
C GLY A 512 1.12 -19.00 -3.12
N GLY A 513 1.75 -20.14 -3.40
CA GLY A 513 1.51 -21.35 -2.63
C GLY A 513 2.00 -21.26 -1.18
N ARG A 514 3.02 -20.43 -0.89
CA ARG A 514 3.41 -20.15 0.51
C ARG A 514 2.35 -19.33 1.23
N LEU A 515 1.74 -18.35 0.57
CA LEU A 515 0.61 -17.60 1.13
C LEU A 515 -0.59 -18.51 1.38
N ALA A 516 -0.91 -19.39 0.42
CA ALA A 516 -1.96 -20.40 0.57
C ALA A 516 -1.69 -21.32 1.78
N GLN A 517 -0.46 -21.85 1.92
CA GLN A 517 -0.06 -22.66 3.08
C GLN A 517 -0.30 -21.94 4.41
N GLN A 518 -0.11 -20.63 4.50
CA GLN A 518 -0.35 -19.88 5.72
C GLN A 518 -1.83 -19.80 6.08
N ILE A 519 -2.72 -19.78 5.10
CA ILE A 519 -4.17 -19.87 5.36
C ILE A 519 -4.51 -21.30 5.81
N VAL A 520 -4.07 -22.31 5.06
CA VAL A 520 -4.36 -23.73 5.36
C VAL A 520 -3.92 -24.11 6.78
N LYS A 521 -2.75 -23.65 7.24
CA LYS A 521 -2.25 -23.89 8.60
C LYS A 521 -3.17 -23.39 9.72
N ASN A 522 -3.96 -22.35 9.45
CA ASN A 522 -4.76 -21.65 10.44
C ASN A 522 -6.26 -21.94 10.30
N VAL A 523 -6.65 -22.86 9.42
CA VAL A 523 -8.03 -23.19 9.11
C VAL A 523 -8.27 -24.67 9.42
N ASN A 524 -9.34 -24.97 10.16
CA ASN A 524 -9.63 -26.32 10.68
C ASN A 524 -10.65 -27.09 9.81
N TYR A 525 -10.55 -26.98 8.48
CA TYR A 525 -11.39 -27.72 7.53
C TYR A 525 -10.62 -28.04 6.24
N ASP A 526 -11.17 -28.94 5.43
CA ASP A 526 -10.54 -29.38 4.21
C ASP A 526 -10.50 -28.27 3.14
N THR A 527 -9.30 -27.87 2.76
CA THR A 527 -9.03 -26.82 1.77
C THR A 527 -8.64 -27.39 0.41
N GLU A 528 -8.81 -28.70 0.20
CA GLU A 528 -8.51 -29.39 -1.06
C GLU A 528 -9.26 -28.77 -2.26
N TYR A 529 -10.43 -28.20 -2.00
CA TYR A 529 -11.33 -27.58 -2.98
C TYR A 529 -11.10 -26.08 -3.16
N GLY A 530 -10.18 -25.46 -2.40
CA GLY A 530 -9.92 -24.02 -2.45
C GLY A 530 -11.01 -23.17 -1.78
N PHE A 531 -11.02 -21.88 -2.10
CA PHE A 531 -11.98 -20.89 -1.63
C PHE A 531 -12.73 -20.33 -2.83
N GLU A 532 -14.04 -20.16 -2.72
CA GLU A 532 -14.84 -19.49 -3.75
C GLU A 532 -14.71 -17.97 -3.58
N LEU A 533 -14.85 -17.23 -4.68
CA LEU A 533 -14.96 -15.77 -4.59
C LEU A 533 -16.25 -15.45 -3.81
N PRO A 534 -16.20 -14.63 -2.75
CA PRO A 534 -17.40 -14.28 -2.01
C PRO A 534 -18.34 -13.50 -2.94
N CYS A 535 -19.36 -14.17 -3.47
CA CYS A 535 -20.48 -13.50 -4.12
C CYS A 535 -21.28 -12.81 -3.01
N LYS A 536 -21.18 -11.49 -2.95
CA LYS A 536 -22.06 -10.72 -2.08
C LYS A 536 -23.46 -10.75 -2.70
N ILE A 537 -24.29 -11.69 -2.25
CA ILE A 537 -25.71 -11.68 -2.63
C ILE A 537 -26.30 -10.40 -2.05
N ALA A 538 -26.74 -9.50 -2.93
CA ALA A 538 -27.34 -8.24 -2.52
C ALA A 538 -28.63 -8.52 -1.72
N SER A 539 -28.56 -8.57 -0.39
CA SER A 539 -29.76 -8.61 0.43
C SER A 539 -30.33 -7.20 0.50
N SER A 540 -31.51 -7.00 -0.10
CA SER A 540 -32.33 -5.78 0.00
C SER A 540 -32.97 -5.59 1.38
N ILE A 541 -32.64 -6.42 2.37
CA ILE A 541 -33.27 -6.43 3.69
C ILE A 541 -32.24 -5.99 4.74
N PRO A 542 -32.53 -4.97 5.56
CA PRO A 542 -31.73 -4.66 6.74
C PRO A 542 -31.75 -5.87 7.66
N VAL A 543 -30.62 -6.55 7.84
CA VAL A 543 -30.54 -7.68 8.77
C VAL A 543 -30.68 -7.15 10.20
N PRO A 544 -31.59 -7.67 11.04
CA PRO A 544 -31.78 -7.18 12.39
C PRO A 544 -30.50 -7.30 13.20
N LEU A 545 -30.21 -6.28 14.01
CA LEU A 545 -29.18 -6.36 15.04
C LEU A 545 -29.68 -7.28 16.16
N ILE A 546 -29.45 -8.59 16.05
CA ILE A 546 -29.83 -9.54 17.10
C ILE A 546 -28.88 -9.37 18.28
N ARG A 547 -29.33 -8.67 19.32
CA ARG A 547 -28.74 -8.72 20.66
C ARG A 547 -29.20 -10.01 21.32
N ASN A 548 -28.46 -11.09 21.13
CA ASN A 548 -28.81 -12.35 21.77
C ASN A 548 -28.33 -12.31 23.23
N HIS A 549 -29.27 -12.18 24.18
CA HIS A 549 -29.00 -12.14 25.62
C HIS A 549 -28.83 -13.52 26.26
N ARG A 550 -28.82 -14.60 25.47
CA ARG A 550 -28.65 -15.97 25.96
C ARG A 550 -27.54 -16.69 25.21
N TYR A 551 -26.32 -16.56 25.73
CA TYR A 551 -25.16 -17.39 25.39
C TYR A 551 -24.47 -17.83 26.69
N SER A 552 -25.23 -18.45 27.59
CA SER A 552 -24.69 -19.16 28.75
C SER A 552 -23.98 -20.47 28.38
N GLU A 553 -23.89 -20.81 27.08
CA GLU A 553 -23.29 -22.05 26.57
C GLU A 553 -22.22 -21.78 25.49
N ALA A 554 -21.47 -20.68 25.61
CA ALA A 554 -20.19 -20.58 24.91
C ALA A 554 -19.21 -21.61 25.51
N PRO A 555 -18.34 -22.26 24.72
CA PRO A 555 -17.38 -23.23 25.25
C PRO A 555 -16.49 -22.54 26.29
N GLU A 556 -16.68 -22.89 27.55
CA GLU A 556 -15.78 -22.52 28.62
C GLU A 556 -14.40 -23.13 28.35
N ARG A 557 -13.40 -22.25 28.18
CA ARG A 557 -11.94 -22.50 28.33
C ARG A 557 -11.26 -23.49 27.36
N LEU A 558 -10.35 -22.92 26.55
CA LEU A 558 -8.98 -23.42 26.44
C LEU A 558 -8.09 -22.37 27.13
N LEU A 559 -8.06 -22.24 28.46
CA LEU A 559 -7.07 -22.85 29.37
C LEU A 559 -7.37 -22.33 30.80
N PRO A 560 -7.01 -23.05 31.88
CA PRO A 560 -7.14 -22.55 33.25
C PRO A 560 -5.93 -21.67 33.62
N GLY A 561 -6.17 -20.43 34.09
CA GLY A 561 -5.20 -19.79 35.01
C GLY A 561 -4.82 -18.31 34.89
N HIS A 562 -5.21 -17.51 33.86
CA HIS A 562 -4.84 -16.07 33.85
C HIS A 562 -5.89 -15.12 33.24
N PRO A 563 -6.04 -13.88 33.77
CA PRO A 563 -6.99 -12.89 33.25
C PRO A 563 -6.34 -11.91 32.27
N ARG A 564 -6.88 -11.82 31.03
CA ARG A 564 -7.00 -10.64 30.12
C ARG A 564 -7.38 -11.12 28.71
N GLN A 565 -8.51 -11.81 28.57
CA GLN A 565 -8.95 -12.49 27.34
C GLN A 565 -9.86 -11.58 26.50
N LEU A 566 -9.45 -11.28 25.27
CA LEU A 566 -10.31 -10.82 24.18
C LEU A 566 -10.49 -12.00 23.23
N THR A 567 -11.73 -12.48 23.06
CA THR A 567 -12.07 -13.56 22.14
C THR A 567 -12.85 -12.98 20.97
N ILE A 568 -12.42 -13.27 19.75
CA ILE A 568 -13.18 -12.98 18.54
C ILE A 568 -13.84 -14.29 18.11
N PHE A 569 -15.14 -14.23 17.84
CA PHE A 569 -15.92 -15.36 17.37
C PHE A 569 -16.63 -15.04 16.07
N VAL A 570 -16.82 -16.06 15.25
CA VAL A 570 -17.64 -16.02 14.05
C VAL A 570 -18.79 -16.98 14.24
N SER A 571 -20.00 -16.53 13.96
CA SER A 571 -21.20 -17.35 13.96
C SER A 571 -21.69 -17.53 12.53
N ALA A 572 -21.92 -18.78 12.12
CA ALA A 572 -22.56 -19.14 10.87
C ALA A 572 -23.83 -19.94 11.16
N THR A 573 -24.93 -19.57 10.51
CA THR A 573 -26.20 -20.30 10.58
C THR A 573 -26.35 -21.21 9.36
N LYS A 574 -27.21 -22.24 9.46
CA LYS A 574 -27.47 -23.20 8.38
C LYS A 574 -27.94 -22.55 7.07
N ASP A 575 -28.52 -21.35 7.13
CA ASP A 575 -29.05 -20.61 5.96
C ASP A 575 -28.04 -19.59 5.37
N VAL A 576 -26.75 -19.85 5.58
CA VAL A 576 -25.58 -19.08 5.08
C VAL A 576 -25.53 -17.61 5.53
N SER A 577 -26.23 -17.27 6.63
CA SER A 577 -26.06 -15.97 7.27
C SER A 577 -24.95 -16.02 8.32
N CYS A 578 -24.00 -15.08 8.24
CA CYS A 578 -22.83 -15.05 9.12
C CYS A 578 -22.67 -13.71 9.82
N GLY A 579 -22.17 -13.77 11.06
CA GLY A 579 -21.91 -12.61 11.90
C GLY A 579 -20.54 -12.71 12.58
N VAL A 580 -19.95 -11.56 12.85
CA VAL A 580 -18.69 -11.46 13.61
C VAL A 580 -18.97 -10.85 14.97
N GLY A 581 -18.34 -11.38 16.01
CA GLY A 581 -18.46 -10.89 17.38
C GLY A 581 -17.13 -10.82 18.11
N ALA A 582 -17.05 -9.93 19.08
CA ALA A 582 -15.93 -9.86 20.03
C ALA A 582 -16.49 -9.92 21.46
N ALA A 583 -15.82 -10.68 22.32
CA ALA A 583 -16.10 -10.80 23.75
C ALA A 583 -14.85 -10.41 24.56
N TRP A 584 -15.01 -9.56 25.57
CA TRP A 584 -13.92 -9.16 26.45
C TRP A 584 -14.41 -9.01 27.89
N ARG A 585 -13.50 -9.13 28.86
CA ARG A 585 -13.83 -8.98 30.28
C ARG A 585 -13.44 -7.60 30.80
N GLU A 586 -14.41 -6.85 31.33
CA GLU A 586 -14.21 -5.55 31.96
C GLU A 586 -14.72 -5.61 33.40
N ARG A 587 -13.86 -5.30 34.38
CA ARG A 587 -14.22 -5.26 35.82
C ARG A 587 -15.06 -6.45 36.32
N HIS A 588 -14.69 -7.66 35.88
CA HIS A 588 -15.34 -8.95 36.21
C HIS A 588 -16.65 -9.26 35.45
N GLU A 589 -17.12 -8.40 34.56
CA GLU A 589 -18.24 -8.67 33.65
C GLU A 589 -17.76 -8.95 32.23
N TRP A 590 -18.42 -9.90 31.55
CA TRP A 590 -18.22 -10.15 30.13
C TRP A 590 -19.04 -9.15 29.30
N LYS A 591 -18.37 -8.45 28.39
CA LYS A 591 -18.99 -7.59 27.39
C LYS A 591 -18.84 -8.23 26.01
N THR A 592 -19.88 -8.09 25.18
CA THR A 592 -19.88 -8.59 23.81
C THR A 592 -20.36 -7.52 22.84
N ARG A 593 -19.88 -7.59 21.59
CA ARG A 593 -20.37 -6.77 20.49
C ARG A 593 -20.36 -7.59 19.21
N THR A 594 -21.47 -7.60 18.48
CA THR A 594 -21.66 -8.36 17.24
C THR A 594 -22.09 -7.46 16.09
N SER A 595 -21.75 -7.88 14.87
CA SER A 595 -22.18 -7.29 13.61
C SER A 595 -22.60 -8.40 12.65
N SER A 596 -23.79 -8.27 12.04
CA SER A 596 -24.22 -9.15 10.95
C SER A 596 -23.47 -8.81 9.66
N LEU A 597 -23.04 -9.82 8.92
CA LEU A 597 -22.29 -9.67 7.67
C LEU A 597 -23.11 -10.05 6.42
N GLY A 598 -24.35 -10.51 6.57
CA GLY A 598 -25.24 -10.88 5.46
C GLY A 598 -25.18 -12.37 5.09
N LYS A 599 -25.77 -12.72 3.94
CA LYS A 599 -25.77 -14.08 3.36
C LYS A 599 -24.58 -14.27 2.40
N TYR A 600 -23.96 -15.45 2.43
CA TYR A 600 -22.82 -15.82 1.58
C TYR A 600 -23.14 -17.08 0.77
N THR A 601 -22.25 -17.46 -0.16
CA THR A 601 -22.40 -18.68 -0.98
C THR A 601 -22.05 -19.93 -0.17
N THR A 602 -20.96 -19.86 0.62
CA THR A 602 -20.51 -20.97 1.47
C THR A 602 -20.19 -20.50 2.90
N PRO A 603 -20.30 -21.38 3.92
CA PRO A 603 -19.85 -21.09 5.28
C PRO A 603 -18.36 -20.72 5.38
N ALA A 604 -17.53 -21.24 4.47
CA ALA A 604 -16.09 -21.01 4.41
C ALA A 604 -15.73 -19.56 4.02
N ASP A 605 -16.35 -19.05 2.95
CA ASP A 605 -16.15 -17.67 2.49
C ASP A 605 -16.63 -16.68 3.54
N ALA A 606 -17.74 -17.03 4.19
CA ALA A 606 -18.32 -16.25 5.25
C ALA A 606 -17.42 -16.19 6.50
N ALA A 607 -16.80 -17.31 6.88
CA ALA A 607 -15.86 -17.37 8.00
C ALA A 607 -14.59 -16.54 7.73
N LEU A 608 -14.01 -16.65 6.55
CA LEU A 608 -12.80 -15.90 6.18
C LEU A 608 -13.05 -14.39 6.07
N PHE A 609 -14.18 -14.01 5.46
CA PHE A 609 -14.61 -12.62 5.41
C PHE A 609 -14.89 -12.07 6.82
N ALA A 610 -15.52 -12.86 7.69
CA ALA A 610 -15.78 -12.50 9.07
C ALA A 610 -14.49 -12.31 9.87
N ILE A 611 -13.49 -13.17 9.71
CA ILE A 611 -12.15 -13.01 10.31
C ILE A 611 -11.50 -11.70 9.83
N ASN A 612 -11.54 -11.42 8.53
CA ASN A 612 -10.97 -10.20 7.97
C ASN A 612 -11.69 -8.93 8.49
N MET A 613 -13.02 -8.95 8.57
CA MET A 613 -13.81 -7.86 9.15
C MET A 613 -13.54 -7.70 10.65
N ALA A 614 -13.43 -8.81 11.40
CA ALA A 614 -13.05 -8.78 12.81
C ALA A 614 -11.73 -8.04 13.00
N VAL A 615 -10.71 -8.41 12.22
CA VAL A 615 -9.36 -7.82 12.28
C VAL A 615 -9.37 -6.35 11.86
N LYS A 616 -10.19 -5.98 10.87
CA LYS A 616 -10.29 -4.61 10.35
C LYS A 616 -11.04 -3.67 11.30
N ASP A 617 -12.11 -4.14 11.92
CA ASP A 617 -12.94 -3.35 12.84
C ASP A 617 -12.50 -3.49 14.31
N LEU A 618 -11.55 -4.38 14.64
CA LEU A 618 -11.01 -4.55 15.99
C LEU A 618 -10.65 -3.23 16.69
N PRO A 619 -9.97 -2.27 16.04
CA PRO A 619 -9.66 -0.98 16.67
C PRO A 619 -10.89 -0.12 16.95
N ARG A 620 -11.95 -0.23 16.14
CA ARG A 620 -13.23 0.48 16.34
C ARG A 620 -14.08 -0.18 17.41
N LEU A 621 -14.04 -1.51 17.51
CA LEU A 621 -14.73 -2.30 18.52
C LEU A 621 -14.13 -2.07 19.92
N LEU A 622 -12.81 -1.91 20.01
CA LEU A 622 -12.07 -1.69 21.26
C LEU A 622 -12.03 -0.22 21.75
N ASN A 623 -12.51 0.75 20.95
CA ASN A 623 -12.29 2.18 21.19
C ASN A 623 -13.15 2.83 22.29
N ARG A 624 -13.50 2.09 23.35
CA ARG A 624 -14.02 2.65 24.62
C ARG A 624 -13.38 2.09 25.89
N ALA A 625 -12.34 1.26 25.78
CA ALA A 625 -11.62 0.78 26.95
C ALA A 625 -10.12 0.77 26.71
N ASP A 626 -9.34 1.13 27.74
CA ASP A 626 -7.87 1.17 27.78
C ASP A 626 -7.18 -0.20 27.62
N HIS A 627 -7.73 -1.11 26.81
CA HIS A 627 -7.20 -2.45 26.63
C HIS A 627 -6.11 -2.49 25.56
N CYS A 628 -4.91 -2.87 26.00
CA CYS A 628 -3.77 -3.23 25.16
C CYS A 628 -4.10 -4.42 24.25
N PHE A 629 -3.68 -4.36 22.98
CA PHE A 629 -3.58 -5.55 22.11
C PHE A 629 -2.76 -6.63 22.81
N ALA A 630 -3.41 -7.67 23.33
CA ALA A 630 -2.82 -8.93 23.75
C ALA A 630 -3.57 -10.04 22.99
N ASN A 631 -2.85 -11.11 22.65
CA ASN A 631 -3.23 -12.27 21.84
C ASN A 631 -4.74 -12.45 21.66
N CYS A 632 -5.20 -12.32 20.41
CA CYS A 632 -6.56 -12.69 20.02
C CYS A 632 -6.52 -14.13 19.51
N ASP A 633 -7.11 -15.04 20.27
CA ASP A 633 -7.45 -16.36 19.75
C ASP A 633 -8.74 -16.24 18.94
N THR A 634 -8.71 -16.76 17.71
CA THR A 634 -9.87 -16.78 16.82
C THR A 634 -10.51 -18.14 16.98
N VAL A 635 -11.69 -18.21 17.60
CA VAL A 635 -12.38 -19.49 17.82
C VAL A 635 -13.49 -19.63 16.79
N THR A 636 -13.37 -20.62 15.91
CA THR A 636 -14.45 -21.08 15.03
C THR A 636 -15.38 -21.99 15.83
N ALA A 637 -16.62 -21.55 16.09
CA ALA A 637 -17.64 -22.42 16.65
C ALA A 637 -18.19 -23.33 15.53
N GLY A 638 -17.64 -24.54 15.40
CA GLY A 638 -18.21 -25.58 14.57
C GLY A 638 -19.33 -26.30 15.32
N ASN A 639 -20.55 -26.22 14.83
CA ASN A 639 -21.59 -27.17 15.22
C ASN A 639 -21.28 -28.51 14.54
N GLY A 640 -20.87 -29.50 15.33
CA GLY A 640 -20.64 -30.85 14.82
C GLY A 640 -21.92 -31.50 14.30
N ARG A 641 -21.81 -32.15 13.14
CA ARG A 641 -22.07 -33.59 12.93
C ARG A 641 -21.84 -33.92 11.45
N HIS A 642 -20.92 -34.87 11.24
CA HIS A 642 -20.47 -35.54 10.00
C HIS A 642 -19.52 -34.77 9.10
#